data_AF-A0A9X8E962-F1
#
_entry.id   AF-A0A9X8E962-F1
#
_cell.length_a   1.000
_cell.length_b   1.000
_cell.length_c   1.000
_cell.angle_alpha   90.00
_cell.angle_beta   90.00
_cell.angle_gamma   90.00
#
_symmetry.space_group_name_H-M   'P 1'
#
loop_
_entity.id
_entity.type
_entity.pdbx_description
1 polymer ?
#
loop_
_entity_poly.entity_id
_entity_poly.type
_entity_poly.pdbx_seq_one_letter_code
_entity_poly.pdbx_strand_id
1 'polypeptide(L)'
;MLDSFETEGEFCMVTEYAPGELFQILEDDHQLPEDEIKKIAVQLIQALHYLHTNRIIHRDMKPQNILVGPKQQIKLCDFGFARAISADTNVLTSIKGTPLYMAPELVKEQPYNHTVDLWSLGVILYELAVGRPPFYTDKIVSLIQLIVNENVKYPETMSDEFKSFLSGLLQKDPAKRMTWPEILQHPFARETAVQMQNREALERQVRRLPTFYEENLRLLANKNDALQRSVEWKPVDPETGLVLRTNQKSHDEVRMPSQVEDMMHVWKTYEADTAGLDAGFVRLLDAPHLLVHVTQALMGADMACLRTALYVVHRALQQVSKASHPLSAAHVTVVHALRAAFLSHLPRIMMHTSRDNALQMIRSLMLPVGREGPDSNCALEIGGIVWLLQETNVVVADVPLLSKVLKWLGTTLDHADKSVVVYDAIAHDKPELIPMLCGLLGHHDATIATYALFALASLVHPNEAFWDVDMPFPVTAAASSSAAASSPDKLQRLRSTYALRIKLHTDVSTALFKAGLEPLLANVNVELATAQACDDDDDDDPHTMLTNVLKVLFYSCRVSSPVSKRAAATVQQFHTVLDRLNRSERYFALECLAVCQRRGVLSTRTSSALFRHEMARRPRHALHHSAACSLLSETVEGDEAVAMAAVDLVPLLFLPKHHSSARVHDLLYCFGLRASGVADSCVIVLYRVVASLMKHGHSDLVHQVLIDLETHDHWTVFCALLESGGDDGLSPWGLFCLLKLIRALTEHMTETDQFLPPHLERQRTLVPLLVSLLRPAHIQHLLVWPDVVGGGLQAVKAMVHAIVKIVSMPFMLADVSEELVFRTQELLYESGCVGLLLGILSQHALEMELLVKFLSRLVTSSPHFAVQFVDAHGLALVKSQRLLEPATT
;
A
#
# COMPACT_ATOMS: atom_id res chain seq x y z
N MET A 1 -16.94 41.70 8.43
CA MET A 1 -17.35 40.73 9.47
C MET A 1 -18.09 41.53 10.53
N LEU A 2 -19.35 41.17 10.80
CA LEU A 2 -20.19 41.91 11.75
C LEU A 2 -20.02 41.37 13.17
N ASP A 3 -19.92 40.04 13.31
CA ASP A 3 -19.63 39.36 14.56
C ASP A 3 -19.03 37.97 14.27
N SER A 4 -18.44 37.35 15.28
CA SER A 4 -18.05 35.94 15.24
C SER A 4 -18.18 35.37 16.64
N PHE A 5 -18.92 34.28 16.78
CA PHE A 5 -19.08 33.59 18.05
C PHE A 5 -18.99 32.09 17.85
N GLU A 6 -18.68 31.41 18.95
CA GLU A 6 -18.49 29.97 18.97
C GLU A 6 -19.56 29.33 19.85
N THR A 7 -20.18 28.28 19.34
CA THR A 7 -21.08 27.41 20.11
C THR A 7 -20.38 26.07 20.36
N GLU A 8 -21.00 25.17 21.13
CA GLU A 8 -20.39 23.85 21.45
C GLU A 8 -20.13 22.95 20.23
N GLY A 9 -20.56 23.32 19.01
CA GLY A 9 -20.34 22.54 17.79
C GLY A 9 -20.05 23.34 16.51
N GLU A 10 -20.17 24.66 16.51
CA GLU A 10 -20.06 25.49 15.30
C GLU A 10 -19.29 26.78 15.57
N PHE A 11 -18.40 27.14 14.63
CA PHE A 11 -17.86 28.49 14.53
C PHE A 11 -18.81 29.32 13.66
N CYS A 12 -19.55 30.23 14.28
CA CYS A 12 -20.54 31.04 13.60
C CYS A 12 -19.93 32.40 13.24
N MET A 13 -19.74 32.65 11.94
CA MET A 13 -19.35 33.97 11.45
C MET A 13 -20.60 34.73 10.98
N VAL A 14 -20.89 35.87 11.61
CA VAL A 14 -21.98 36.74 11.20
C VAL A 14 -21.42 37.77 10.21
N THR A 15 -21.90 37.70 8.98
CA THR A 15 -21.48 38.58 7.89
C THR A 15 -22.68 39.32 7.30
N GLU A 16 -22.39 40.34 6.49
CA GLU A 16 -23.43 40.99 5.70
C GLU A 16 -23.98 40.00 4.67
N TYR A 17 -25.31 39.92 4.54
CA TYR A 17 -25.95 39.05 3.57
C TYR A 17 -25.92 39.67 2.16
N ALA A 18 -25.49 38.88 1.18
CA ALA A 18 -25.64 39.18 -0.25
C ALA A 18 -26.56 38.12 -0.88
N PRO A 19 -27.58 38.52 -1.66
CA PRO A 19 -28.64 37.62 -2.11
C PRO A 19 -28.23 36.64 -3.21
N GLY A 20 -27.12 36.85 -3.92
CA GLY A 20 -26.68 35.96 -4.99
C GLY A 20 -25.17 35.93 -5.16
N GLU A 21 -24.71 35.03 -6.01
CA GLU A 21 -23.31 34.83 -6.40
C GLU A 21 -23.15 35.02 -7.91
N LEU A 22 -21.95 35.41 -8.34
CA LEU A 22 -21.64 35.64 -9.74
C LEU A 22 -21.73 34.35 -10.58
N PHE A 23 -21.52 33.20 -9.96
CA PHE A 23 -21.69 31.89 -10.59
C PHE A 23 -23.14 31.66 -11.09
N GLN A 24 -24.15 32.04 -10.30
CA GLN A 24 -25.57 31.91 -10.69
C GLN A 24 -25.91 32.77 -11.89
N ILE A 25 -25.36 34.00 -11.95
CA ILE A 25 -25.54 34.90 -13.10
C ILE A 25 -24.94 34.27 -14.36
N LEU A 26 -23.78 33.63 -14.25
CA LEU A 26 -23.14 32.94 -15.38
C LEU A 26 -23.95 31.72 -15.84
N GLU A 27 -24.55 30.95 -14.92
CA GLU A 27 -25.43 29.82 -15.27
C GLU A 27 -26.70 30.29 -16.00
N ASP A 28 -27.32 31.38 -15.53
CA ASP A 28 -28.59 31.89 -16.07
C ASP A 28 -28.42 32.64 -17.40
N ASP A 29 -27.45 33.56 -17.47
CA ASP A 29 -27.29 34.46 -18.63
C ASP A 29 -26.35 33.90 -19.71
N HIS A 30 -25.57 32.86 -19.37
CA HIS A 30 -24.50 32.24 -20.16
C HIS A 30 -23.35 33.17 -20.58
N GLN A 31 -23.61 34.41 -21.00
CA GLN A 31 -22.60 35.42 -21.38
C GLN A 31 -23.09 36.81 -21.00
N LEU A 32 -22.19 37.66 -20.51
CA LEU A 32 -22.47 39.05 -20.17
C LEU A 32 -21.87 40.02 -21.21
N PRO A 33 -22.53 41.16 -21.49
CA PRO A 33 -21.97 42.19 -22.33
C PRO A 33 -20.75 42.84 -21.66
N GLU A 34 -19.74 43.21 -22.46
CA GLU A 34 -18.48 43.76 -21.95
C GLU A 34 -18.64 44.99 -21.04
N ASP A 35 -19.68 45.80 -21.27
CA ASP A 35 -19.98 46.96 -20.42
C ASP A 35 -20.37 46.57 -18.99
N GLU A 36 -21.08 45.45 -18.79
CA GLU A 36 -21.41 44.93 -17.46
C GLU A 36 -20.19 44.25 -16.84
N ILE A 37 -19.42 43.50 -17.64
CA ILE A 37 -18.15 42.88 -17.22
C ILE A 37 -17.18 43.96 -16.73
N LYS A 38 -17.12 45.12 -17.40
CA LYS A 38 -16.30 46.27 -17.01
C LYS A 38 -16.67 46.80 -15.62
N LYS A 39 -17.96 46.88 -15.29
CA LYS A 39 -18.42 47.32 -13.95
C LYS A 39 -18.03 46.33 -12.85
N ILE A 40 -18.08 45.02 -13.15
CA ILE A 40 -17.66 43.95 -12.23
C ILE A 40 -16.13 43.99 -12.06
N ALA A 41 -15.39 44.08 -13.16
CA ALA A 41 -13.93 44.12 -13.18
C ALA A 41 -13.38 45.27 -12.32
N VAL A 42 -13.92 46.49 -12.46
CA VAL A 42 -13.47 47.65 -11.67
C VAL A 42 -13.63 47.40 -10.16
N GLN A 43 -14.75 46.83 -9.72
CA GLN A 43 -14.98 46.55 -8.29
C GLN A 43 -14.06 45.43 -7.76
N LEU A 44 -13.81 44.37 -8.55
CA LEU A 44 -12.89 43.29 -8.17
C LEU A 44 -11.44 43.76 -8.12
N ILE A 45 -11.02 44.61 -9.07
CA ILE A 45 -9.69 45.24 -9.11
C ILE A 45 -9.48 46.08 -7.85
N GLN A 46 -10.49 46.84 -7.41
CA GLN A 46 -10.43 47.61 -6.17
C GLN A 46 -10.23 46.71 -4.94
N ALA A 47 -11.01 45.63 -4.84
CA ALA A 47 -10.90 44.68 -3.74
C ALA A 47 -9.51 44.02 -3.70
N LEU A 48 -9.03 43.51 -4.84
CA LEU A 48 -7.71 42.89 -4.94
C LEU A 48 -6.57 43.88 -4.71
N HIS A 49 -6.68 45.12 -5.20
CA HIS A 49 -5.67 46.16 -4.98
C HIS A 49 -5.53 46.49 -3.49
N TYR A 50 -6.67 46.59 -2.80
CA TYR A 50 -6.69 46.75 -1.35
C TYR A 50 -6.03 45.57 -0.63
N LEU A 51 -6.38 44.33 -0.97
CA LEU A 51 -5.78 43.14 -0.36
C LEU A 51 -4.26 43.08 -0.58
N HIS A 52 -3.81 43.24 -1.82
CA HIS A 52 -2.40 43.14 -2.19
C HIS A 52 -1.56 44.28 -1.56
N THR A 53 -2.11 45.49 -1.46
CA THR A 53 -1.45 46.62 -0.77
C THR A 53 -1.29 46.33 0.73
N ASN A 54 -2.26 45.63 1.33
CA ASN A 54 -2.17 45.14 2.71
C ASN A 54 -1.42 43.80 2.83
N ARG A 55 -0.72 43.38 1.77
CA ARG A 55 0.06 42.13 1.70
C ARG A 55 -0.78 40.87 1.95
N ILE A 56 -2.04 40.86 1.54
CA ILE A 56 -2.93 39.69 1.61
C ILE A 56 -3.15 39.16 0.19
N ILE A 57 -2.97 37.86 -0.03
CA ILE A 57 -3.32 37.16 -1.28
C ILE A 57 -4.55 36.30 -1.01
N HIS A 58 -5.57 36.35 -1.86
CA HIS A 58 -6.83 35.62 -1.72
C HIS A 58 -6.71 34.13 -2.02
N ARG A 59 -6.07 33.76 -3.14
CA ARG A 59 -5.75 32.39 -3.60
C ARG A 59 -6.91 31.48 -4.01
N ASP A 60 -8.15 31.80 -3.67
CA ASP A 60 -9.34 31.04 -4.09
C ASP A 60 -10.35 31.93 -4.84
N MET A 61 -9.85 32.71 -5.79
CA MET A 61 -10.69 33.55 -6.65
C MET A 61 -11.44 32.66 -7.65
N LYS A 62 -12.78 32.62 -7.53
CA LYS A 62 -13.70 31.89 -8.41
C LYS A 62 -15.08 32.54 -8.40
N PRO A 63 -15.96 32.32 -9.40
CA PRO A 63 -17.28 32.95 -9.46
C PRO A 63 -18.16 32.69 -8.23
N GLN A 64 -18.03 31.53 -7.58
CA GLN A 64 -18.78 31.19 -6.35
C GLN A 64 -18.37 32.06 -5.14
N ASN A 65 -17.13 32.57 -5.13
CA ASN A 65 -16.61 33.41 -4.04
C ASN A 65 -16.84 34.91 -4.32
N ILE A 66 -17.56 35.26 -5.39
CA ILE A 66 -17.88 36.63 -5.76
C ILE A 66 -19.39 36.82 -5.59
N LEU A 67 -19.79 37.51 -4.54
CA LEU A 67 -21.18 37.75 -4.21
C LEU A 67 -21.71 39.03 -4.88
N VAL A 68 -22.98 39.00 -5.25
CA VAL A 68 -23.69 40.10 -5.88
C VAL A 68 -24.77 40.62 -4.93
N GLY A 69 -24.52 41.82 -4.41
CA GLY A 69 -25.38 42.57 -3.53
C GLY A 69 -26.49 43.34 -4.26
N PRO A 70 -27.42 43.96 -3.51
CA PRO A 70 -28.40 44.89 -4.06
C PRO A 70 -27.70 46.00 -4.88
N LYS A 71 -28.30 46.40 -6.01
CA LYS A 71 -27.74 47.40 -6.95
C LYS A 71 -26.41 47.00 -7.60
N GLN A 72 -26.20 45.71 -7.88
CA GLN A 72 -24.99 45.16 -8.55
C GLN A 72 -23.67 45.46 -7.81
N GLN A 73 -23.73 45.54 -6.48
CA GLN A 73 -22.52 45.69 -5.66
C GLN A 73 -21.78 44.36 -5.59
N ILE A 74 -20.51 44.35 -5.99
CA ILE A 74 -19.68 43.15 -5.95
C ILE A 74 -18.95 43.05 -4.61
N LYS A 75 -19.02 41.89 -3.97
CA LYS A 75 -18.35 41.59 -2.71
C LYS A 75 -17.55 40.30 -2.83
N LEU A 76 -16.27 40.35 -2.52
CA LEU A 76 -15.41 39.17 -2.44
C LEU A 76 -15.59 38.50 -1.06
N CYS A 77 -15.82 37.19 -1.03
CA CYS A 77 -16.00 36.41 0.18
C CYS A 77 -15.08 35.18 0.23
N ASP A 78 -15.14 34.43 1.33
CA ASP A 78 -14.35 33.21 1.59
C ASP A 78 -12.82 33.41 1.57
N PHE A 79 -12.34 34.11 2.60
CA PHE A 79 -10.92 34.31 2.87
C PHE A 79 -10.24 33.10 3.54
N GLY A 80 -10.86 31.91 3.52
CA GLY A 80 -10.34 30.71 4.19
C GLY A 80 -8.98 30.22 3.67
N PHE A 81 -8.63 30.60 2.43
CA PHE A 81 -7.33 30.31 1.80
C PHE A 81 -6.38 31.51 1.74
N ALA A 82 -6.82 32.68 2.23
CA ALA A 82 -6.05 33.90 2.14
C ALA A 82 -4.80 33.85 3.02
N ARG A 83 -3.70 34.46 2.56
CA ARG A 83 -2.42 34.50 3.30
C ARG A 83 -1.76 35.87 3.28
N ALA A 84 -1.08 36.20 4.38
CA ALA A 84 -0.19 37.35 4.45
C ALA A 84 1.16 37.04 3.77
N ILE A 85 1.69 37.97 2.97
CA ILE A 85 2.99 37.84 2.28
C ILE A 85 4.11 38.06 3.32
N SER A 86 4.78 36.99 3.74
CA SER A 86 6.05 37.03 4.51
C SER A 86 7.25 36.75 3.60
N ALA A 87 8.43 37.26 3.99
CA ALA A 87 9.62 37.40 3.14
C ALA A 87 10.30 36.08 2.70
N ASP A 88 9.88 34.91 3.19
CA ASP A 88 10.48 33.61 2.84
C ASP A 88 9.39 32.57 2.54
N THR A 89 8.74 32.66 1.39
CA THR A 89 7.68 31.73 0.96
C THR A 89 8.17 30.79 -0.14
N ASN A 90 8.84 29.70 0.24
CA ASN A 90 8.78 28.44 -0.51
C ASN A 90 7.64 27.61 0.10
N VAL A 91 6.52 27.48 -0.62
CA VAL A 91 5.33 26.76 -0.14
C VAL A 91 4.94 25.70 -1.14
N LEU A 92 5.08 24.44 -0.72
CA LEU A 92 4.65 23.23 -1.42
C LEU A 92 3.32 22.67 -0.87
N THR A 93 2.60 22.00 -1.78
CA THR A 93 1.55 20.98 -1.64
C THR A 93 0.07 21.37 -1.44
N SER A 94 -0.73 20.65 -2.25
CA SER A 94 -2.18 20.43 -2.23
C SER A 94 -3.00 21.32 -3.18
N ILE A 95 -3.07 20.88 -4.45
CA ILE A 95 -4.17 21.22 -5.35
C ILE A 95 -5.45 20.65 -4.72
N LYS A 96 -6.29 21.53 -4.15
CA LYS A 96 -7.65 21.21 -3.73
C LYS A 96 -8.61 22.04 -4.58
N GLY A 97 -9.63 21.37 -5.11
CA GLY A 97 -10.64 21.98 -5.98
C GLY A 97 -10.30 21.88 -7.47
N THR A 98 -11.29 22.15 -8.31
CA THR A 98 -11.15 22.16 -9.77
C THR A 98 -10.19 23.29 -10.17
N PRO A 99 -9.02 23.02 -10.79
CA PRO A 99 -7.94 24.00 -10.98
C PRO A 99 -8.22 25.01 -12.10
N LEU A 100 -9.48 25.15 -12.51
CA LEU A 100 -9.93 25.98 -13.64
C LEU A 100 -9.43 27.43 -13.53
N TYR A 101 -9.38 27.98 -12.31
CA TYR A 101 -8.99 29.37 -12.04
C TYR A 101 -7.55 29.52 -11.54
N MET A 102 -6.81 28.41 -11.38
CA MET A 102 -5.46 28.44 -10.81
C MET A 102 -4.41 28.91 -11.84
N ALA A 103 -3.45 29.71 -11.39
CA ALA A 103 -2.36 30.19 -12.22
C ALA A 103 -1.38 29.07 -12.62
N PRO A 104 -0.68 29.16 -13.77
CA PRO A 104 0.27 28.15 -14.23
C PRO A 104 1.38 27.84 -13.21
N GLU A 105 1.88 28.86 -12.53
CA GLU A 105 2.88 28.71 -11.46
C GLU A 105 2.31 28.00 -10.22
N LEU A 106 1.01 28.17 -9.93
CA LEU A 106 0.35 27.55 -8.79
C LEU A 106 0.07 26.05 -9.05
N VAL A 107 -0.37 25.68 -10.25
CA VAL A 107 -0.58 24.26 -10.64
C VAL A 107 0.72 23.49 -10.86
N LYS A 108 1.85 24.19 -11.11
CA LYS A 108 3.20 23.62 -11.18
C LYS A 108 3.90 23.56 -9.82
N GLU A 109 3.23 23.97 -8.75
CA GLU A 109 3.79 24.08 -7.39
C GLU A 109 5.08 24.94 -7.33
N GLN A 110 5.16 25.97 -8.16
CA GLN A 110 6.29 26.92 -8.17
C GLN A 110 6.07 28.06 -7.16
N PRO A 111 7.14 28.75 -6.71
CA PRO A 111 7.00 29.96 -5.91
C PRO A 111 6.12 31.00 -6.62
N TYR A 112 5.17 31.56 -5.90
CA TYR A 112 4.20 32.49 -6.44
C TYR A 112 4.03 33.70 -5.52
N ASN A 113 3.45 34.77 -6.06
CA ASN A 113 3.15 35.99 -5.33
C ASN A 113 1.69 36.42 -5.62
N HIS A 114 1.34 37.65 -5.27
CA HIS A 114 -0.01 38.20 -5.48
C HIS A 114 -0.50 38.19 -6.95
N THR A 115 0.38 37.96 -7.92
CA THR A 115 0.00 37.88 -9.34
C THR A 115 -0.90 36.68 -9.64
N VAL A 116 -0.97 35.65 -8.78
CA VAL A 116 -1.88 34.51 -8.97
C VAL A 116 -3.35 34.92 -8.94
N ASP A 117 -3.72 35.88 -8.08
CA ASP A 117 -5.10 36.39 -8.02
C ASP A 117 -5.45 37.20 -9.28
N LEU A 118 -4.45 37.84 -9.91
CA LEU A 118 -4.61 38.57 -11.17
C LEU A 118 -4.86 37.61 -12.34
N TRP A 119 -4.23 36.43 -12.34
CA TRP A 119 -4.55 35.38 -13.30
C TRP A 119 -5.98 34.89 -13.13
N SER A 120 -6.37 34.56 -11.90
CA SER A 120 -7.73 34.08 -11.60
C SER A 120 -8.79 35.11 -11.98
N LEU A 121 -8.54 36.41 -11.74
CA LEU A 121 -9.38 37.49 -12.25
C LEU A 121 -9.51 37.44 -13.78
N GLY A 122 -8.40 37.26 -14.50
CA GLY A 122 -8.42 37.14 -15.96
C GLY A 122 -9.24 35.95 -16.45
N VAL A 123 -9.17 34.81 -15.76
CA VAL A 123 -9.98 33.61 -16.09
C VAL A 123 -11.46 33.89 -15.89
N ILE A 124 -11.84 34.51 -14.77
CA ILE A 124 -13.23 34.85 -14.45
C ILE A 124 -13.80 35.84 -15.47
N LEU A 125 -13.06 36.92 -15.80
CA LEU A 125 -13.53 37.91 -16.77
C LEU A 125 -13.67 37.32 -18.18
N TYR A 126 -12.75 36.43 -18.58
CA TYR A 126 -12.88 35.69 -19.84
C TYR A 126 -14.15 34.84 -19.83
N GLU A 127 -14.40 34.11 -18.76
CA GLU A 127 -15.55 33.23 -18.62
C GLU A 127 -16.87 34.00 -18.67
N LEU A 128 -16.97 35.16 -18.03
CA LEU A 128 -18.16 36.01 -18.13
C LEU A 128 -18.47 36.45 -19.57
N ALA A 129 -17.45 36.63 -20.41
CA ALA A 129 -17.63 37.06 -21.80
C ALA A 129 -17.90 35.92 -22.77
N VAL A 130 -17.32 34.74 -22.52
CA VAL A 130 -17.35 33.60 -23.45
C VAL A 130 -18.34 32.51 -22.99
N GLY A 131 -18.76 32.55 -21.73
CA GLY A 131 -19.66 31.59 -21.09
C GLY A 131 -19.01 30.28 -20.67
N ARG A 132 -17.69 30.18 -20.83
CA ARG A 132 -16.88 29.05 -20.40
C ARG A 132 -15.46 29.51 -20.12
N PRO A 133 -14.73 28.83 -19.23
CA PRO A 133 -13.35 29.18 -18.94
C PRO A 133 -12.44 28.96 -20.16
N PRO A 134 -11.29 29.65 -20.23
CA PRO A 134 -10.37 29.57 -21.37
C PRO A 134 -9.74 28.18 -21.54
N PHE A 135 -9.64 27.42 -20.44
CA PHE A 135 -9.16 26.05 -20.42
C PHE A 135 -10.17 25.18 -19.68
N TYR A 136 -10.62 24.10 -20.32
CA TYR A 136 -11.61 23.18 -19.76
C TYR A 136 -11.44 21.78 -20.36
N THR A 137 -11.56 20.75 -19.53
CA THR A 137 -11.56 19.33 -19.92
C THR A 137 -12.01 18.48 -18.72
N ASP A 138 -12.47 17.26 -18.98
CA ASP A 138 -13.00 16.34 -17.96
C ASP A 138 -11.89 15.66 -17.14
N LYS A 139 -10.63 15.79 -17.56
CA LYS A 139 -9.47 15.18 -16.89
C LYS A 139 -8.55 16.24 -16.28
N ILE A 140 -8.32 16.14 -14.97
CA ILE A 140 -7.48 17.06 -14.19
C ILE A 140 -6.08 17.26 -14.76
N VAL A 141 -5.41 16.17 -15.16
CA VAL A 141 -4.04 16.21 -15.71
C VAL A 141 -4.01 16.93 -17.05
N SER A 142 -4.98 16.65 -17.91
CA SER A 142 -5.14 17.34 -19.19
C SER A 142 -5.43 18.83 -18.97
N LEU A 143 -6.24 19.19 -17.97
CA LEU A 143 -6.54 20.59 -17.64
C LEU A 143 -5.28 21.35 -17.22
N ILE A 144 -4.44 20.74 -16.39
CA ILE A 144 -3.13 21.30 -16.01
C ILE A 144 -2.26 21.50 -17.25
N GLN A 145 -2.18 20.51 -18.14
CA GLN A 145 -1.41 20.64 -19.39
C GLN A 145 -1.92 21.79 -20.28
N LEU A 146 -3.24 21.98 -20.39
CA LEU A 146 -3.83 23.10 -21.13
C LEU A 146 -3.44 24.45 -20.49
N ILE A 147 -3.64 24.59 -19.18
CA ILE A 147 -3.27 25.80 -18.42
C ILE A 147 -1.79 26.13 -18.58
N VAL A 148 -0.93 25.12 -18.63
CA VAL A 148 0.53 25.28 -18.71
C VAL A 148 1.03 25.53 -20.13
N ASN A 149 0.50 24.85 -21.15
CA ASN A 149 1.09 24.85 -22.50
C ASN A 149 0.25 25.60 -23.55
N GLU A 150 -1.08 25.55 -23.47
CA GLU A 150 -1.94 26.09 -24.53
C GLU A 150 -2.18 27.59 -24.43
N ASN A 151 -2.16 28.29 -25.57
CA ASN A 151 -2.47 29.72 -25.59
C ASN A 151 -3.98 29.96 -25.45
N VAL A 152 -4.35 31.06 -24.78
CA VAL A 152 -5.75 31.49 -24.66
C VAL A 152 -6.30 31.85 -26.04
N LYS A 153 -7.50 31.35 -26.36
CA LYS A 153 -8.18 31.62 -27.63
C LYS A 153 -9.22 32.72 -27.41
N TYR A 154 -9.08 33.85 -28.10
CA TYR A 154 -10.00 34.97 -27.96
C TYR A 154 -11.00 35.00 -29.13
N PRO A 155 -12.33 35.08 -28.87
CA PRO A 155 -13.33 35.24 -29.93
C PRO A 155 -13.13 36.53 -30.73
N GLU A 156 -13.48 36.51 -32.02
CA GLU A 156 -13.46 37.71 -32.89
C GLU A 156 -14.49 38.77 -32.48
N THR A 157 -15.51 38.38 -31.72
CA THR A 157 -16.56 39.27 -31.19
C THR A 157 -16.11 40.10 -30.00
N MET A 158 -14.93 39.82 -29.44
CA MET A 158 -14.38 40.52 -28.28
C MET A 158 -13.69 41.82 -28.70
N SER A 159 -13.92 42.91 -27.98
CA SER A 159 -13.29 44.19 -28.30
C SER A 159 -11.77 44.14 -28.14
N ASP A 160 -11.04 44.91 -28.96
CA ASP A 160 -9.58 45.00 -28.88
C ASP A 160 -9.13 45.54 -27.51
N GLU A 161 -9.92 46.43 -26.89
CA GLU A 161 -9.67 46.96 -25.55
C GLU A 161 -9.75 45.84 -24.50
N PHE A 162 -10.82 45.05 -24.50
CA PHE A 162 -11.01 43.98 -23.52
C PHE A 162 -10.03 42.82 -23.74
N LYS A 163 -9.80 42.45 -25.00
CA LYS A 163 -8.79 41.45 -25.38
C LYS A 163 -7.39 41.86 -24.95
N SER A 164 -7.01 43.13 -25.13
CA SER A 164 -5.75 43.68 -24.64
C SER A 164 -5.63 43.50 -23.12
N PHE A 165 -6.69 43.82 -22.37
CA PHE A 165 -6.72 43.67 -20.92
C PHE A 165 -6.55 42.20 -20.47
N LEU A 166 -7.35 41.29 -21.03
CA LEU A 166 -7.27 39.85 -20.72
C LEU A 166 -5.92 39.25 -21.11
N SER A 167 -5.34 39.66 -22.24
CA SER A 167 -4.02 39.18 -22.67
C SER A 167 -2.89 39.61 -21.74
N GLY A 168 -3.05 40.72 -21.02
CA GLY A 168 -2.11 41.15 -19.98
C GLY A 168 -2.24 40.36 -18.68
N LEU A 169 -3.46 39.99 -18.28
CA LEU A 169 -3.73 39.21 -17.06
C LEU A 169 -3.42 37.70 -17.25
N LEU A 170 -3.71 37.16 -18.43
CA LEU A 170 -3.54 35.73 -18.76
C LEU A 170 -2.16 35.41 -19.34
N GLN A 171 -1.12 36.12 -18.88
CA GLN A 171 0.28 35.77 -19.15
C GLN A 171 0.72 34.60 -18.27
N LYS A 172 1.25 33.56 -18.90
CA LYS A 172 1.69 32.34 -18.19
C LYS A 172 2.95 32.55 -17.36
N ASP A 173 3.82 33.45 -17.82
CA ASP A 173 4.98 33.88 -17.05
C ASP A 173 4.53 35.00 -16.10
N PRO A 174 4.55 34.78 -14.76
CA PRO A 174 4.09 35.76 -13.80
C PRO A 174 4.90 37.07 -13.84
N ALA A 175 6.17 37.03 -14.30
CA ALA A 175 7.00 38.23 -14.42
C ALA A 175 6.59 39.12 -15.61
N LYS A 176 5.88 38.57 -16.59
CA LYS A 176 5.33 39.30 -17.75
C LYS A 176 3.86 39.66 -17.59
N ARG A 177 3.21 39.17 -16.52
CA ARG A 177 1.82 39.47 -16.20
C ARG A 177 1.68 40.93 -15.79
N MET A 178 0.59 41.55 -16.24
CA MET A 178 0.34 42.98 -16.05
C MET A 178 0.45 43.38 -14.58
N THR A 179 1.20 44.45 -14.32
CA THR A 179 1.46 44.98 -12.97
C THR A 179 0.37 45.94 -12.52
N TRP A 180 0.27 46.20 -11.21
CA TRP A 180 -0.73 47.11 -10.66
C TRP A 180 -0.78 48.50 -11.32
N PRO A 181 0.35 49.19 -11.60
CA PRO A 181 0.32 50.46 -12.31
C PRO A 181 -0.29 50.36 -13.72
N GLU A 182 0.01 49.27 -14.43
CA GLU A 182 -0.51 49.02 -15.78
C GLU A 182 -2.01 48.71 -15.75
N ILE A 183 -2.46 47.87 -14.80
CA ILE A 183 -3.89 47.54 -14.60
C ILE A 183 -4.70 48.81 -14.32
N LEU A 184 -4.25 49.66 -13.41
CA LEU A 184 -4.98 50.88 -13.01
C LEU A 184 -5.04 51.94 -14.12
N GLN A 185 -4.10 51.92 -15.07
CA GLN A 185 -4.03 52.84 -16.19
C GLN A 185 -4.69 52.29 -17.46
N HIS A 186 -4.98 50.99 -17.52
CA HIS A 186 -5.55 50.34 -18.69
C HIS A 186 -6.95 50.89 -19.01
N PRO A 187 -7.28 51.23 -20.27
CA PRO A 187 -8.59 51.82 -20.64
C PRO A 187 -9.82 51.01 -20.17
N PHE A 188 -9.69 49.68 -20.14
CA PHE A 188 -10.74 48.76 -19.67
C PHE A 188 -11.00 48.85 -18.16
N ALA A 189 -9.97 49.15 -17.35
CA ALA A 189 -10.04 49.07 -15.89
C ALA A 189 -9.92 50.45 -15.20
N ARG A 190 -9.60 51.50 -15.95
CA ARG A 190 -9.45 52.85 -15.42
C ARG A 190 -10.76 53.37 -14.84
N GLU A 191 -10.72 53.76 -13.56
CA GLU A 191 -11.85 54.37 -12.87
C GLU A 191 -12.25 55.74 -13.47
N THR A 192 -13.55 56.02 -13.47
CA THR A 192 -14.08 57.36 -13.73
C THR A 192 -13.88 58.26 -12.49
N ALA A 193 -13.87 59.58 -12.68
CA ALA A 193 -13.71 60.54 -11.58
C ALA A 193 -14.76 60.36 -10.46
N VAL A 194 -15.97 59.93 -10.81
CA VAL A 194 -17.06 59.65 -9.86
C VAL A 194 -16.78 58.37 -9.05
N GLN A 195 -16.25 57.32 -9.69
CA GLN A 195 -15.86 56.09 -9.00
C GLN A 195 -14.70 56.34 -8.02
N MET A 196 -13.71 57.14 -8.42
CA MET A 196 -12.61 57.56 -7.54
C MET A 196 -13.12 58.31 -6.32
N GLN A 197 -14.05 59.26 -6.52
CA GLN A 197 -14.63 60.05 -5.42
C GLN A 197 -15.44 59.18 -4.44
N ASN A 198 -16.20 58.22 -4.94
CA ASN A 198 -16.96 57.26 -4.12
C ASN A 198 -16.03 56.35 -3.32
N ARG A 199 -14.95 55.86 -3.94
CA ARG A 199 -13.93 55.04 -3.27
C ARG A 199 -13.26 55.81 -2.14
N GLU A 200 -12.80 57.03 -2.39
CA GLU A 200 -12.19 57.86 -1.35
C GLU A 200 -13.17 58.22 -0.23
N ALA A 201 -14.46 58.40 -0.53
CA ALA A 201 -15.48 58.62 0.49
C ALA A 201 -15.67 57.38 1.39
N LEU A 202 -15.69 56.18 0.79
CA LEU A 202 -15.78 54.91 1.50
C LEU A 202 -14.52 54.62 2.33
N GLU A 203 -13.33 54.83 1.78
CA GLU A 203 -12.05 54.71 2.49
C GLU A 203 -11.95 55.68 3.67
N ARG A 204 -12.49 56.90 3.55
CA ARG A 204 -12.59 57.85 4.67
C ARG A 204 -13.56 57.38 5.77
N GLN A 205 -14.63 56.66 5.42
CA GLN A 205 -15.51 56.02 6.41
C GLN A 205 -14.81 54.83 7.11
N VAL A 206 -14.07 54.01 6.36
CA VAL A 206 -13.31 52.88 6.92
C VAL A 206 -12.12 53.37 7.78
N ARG A 207 -11.43 54.46 7.39
CA ARG A 207 -10.41 55.16 8.20
C ARG A 207 -10.96 55.92 9.41
N ARG A 208 -12.27 55.90 9.68
CA ARG A 208 -12.88 56.33 10.95
C ARG A 208 -13.14 55.17 11.93
N LEU A 209 -12.73 53.95 11.59
CA LEU A 209 -12.57 52.83 12.52
C LEU A 209 -11.18 52.72 13.24
N PRO A 210 -10.33 53.77 13.42
CA PRO A 210 -9.10 53.66 14.19
C PRO A 210 -9.29 54.11 15.64
N THR A 211 -10.29 53.57 16.35
CA THR A 211 -10.34 53.66 17.82
C THR A 211 -9.95 52.34 18.50
N PHE A 212 -10.02 51.21 17.80
CA PHE A 212 -9.76 49.90 18.40
C PHE A 212 -8.27 49.63 18.69
N TYR A 213 -7.34 50.18 17.90
CA TYR A 213 -5.90 49.92 18.06
C TYR A 213 -5.22 50.89 19.06
N GLU A 214 -5.65 52.16 19.10
CA GLU A 214 -5.09 53.17 20.02
C GLU A 214 -5.67 53.06 21.44
N GLU A 215 -6.93 52.63 21.61
CA GLU A 215 -7.50 52.36 22.95
C GLU A 215 -6.87 51.13 23.60
N ASN A 216 -6.57 50.07 22.82
CA ASN A 216 -5.92 48.87 23.35
C ASN A 216 -4.45 49.11 23.75
N LEU A 217 -3.71 49.96 23.06
CA LEU A 217 -2.35 50.36 23.46
C LEU A 217 -2.33 51.19 24.75
N ARG A 218 -3.37 52.00 25.00
CA ARG A 218 -3.54 52.71 26.28
C ARG A 218 -3.99 51.80 27.42
N LEU A 219 -4.79 50.77 27.13
CA LEU A 219 -5.23 49.76 28.10
C LEU A 219 -4.11 48.78 28.47
N LEU A 220 -3.21 48.45 27.56
CA LEU A 220 -2.02 47.62 27.84
C LEU A 220 -0.96 48.33 28.70
N ALA A 221 -0.98 49.66 28.78
CA ALA A 221 -0.06 50.44 29.61
C ALA A 221 -0.45 50.44 31.10
N ASN A 222 -1.71 50.17 31.44
CA ASN A 222 -2.19 50.04 32.81
C ASN A 222 -2.32 48.57 33.19
N LYS A 223 -1.24 48.02 33.75
CA LYS A 223 -1.27 46.75 34.48
C LYS A 223 -2.36 46.79 35.57
N ASN A 224 -3.43 46.01 35.44
CA ASN A 224 -3.84 45.02 36.46
C ASN A 224 -5.25 44.41 36.35
N ASP A 225 -6.12 44.74 35.39
CA ASP A 225 -7.47 44.12 35.39
C ASP A 225 -7.79 43.34 34.11
N ALA A 226 -8.27 42.11 34.34
CA ALA A 226 -8.70 41.14 33.35
C ALA A 226 -9.90 41.66 32.53
N LEU A 227 -9.86 41.46 31.21
CA LEU A 227 -11.00 41.74 30.33
C LEU A 227 -12.10 40.69 30.55
N GLN A 228 -13.17 41.13 31.19
CA GLN A 228 -14.44 40.43 31.37
C GLN A 228 -15.16 40.20 30.03
N ARG A 229 -15.80 39.03 29.92
CA ARG A 229 -16.75 38.65 28.87
C ARG A 229 -17.97 39.59 28.87
N SER A 230 -18.46 39.96 27.69
CA SER A 230 -19.70 40.73 27.53
C SER A 230 -20.95 39.86 27.78
N VAL A 231 -21.52 40.05 28.97
CA VAL A 231 -22.95 40.04 29.38
C VAL A 231 -23.91 39.04 28.71
N GLU A 232 -24.39 38.09 29.53
CA GLU A 232 -25.51 37.17 29.29
C GLU A 232 -26.83 37.89 28.94
N TRP A 233 -27.51 37.43 27.88
CA TRP A 233 -28.90 37.80 27.56
C TRP A 233 -29.88 37.23 28.59
N LYS A 234 -30.89 38.01 28.98
CA LYS A 234 -32.03 37.55 29.79
C LYS A 234 -33.31 37.53 28.94
N PRO A 235 -34.15 36.49 29.02
CA PRO A 235 -35.40 36.43 28.27
C PRO A 235 -36.38 37.52 28.75
N VAL A 236 -37.02 38.15 27.76
CA VAL A 236 -37.98 39.26 27.94
C VAL A 236 -39.32 38.83 27.34
N ASP A 237 -40.42 39.15 28.04
CA ASP A 237 -41.77 38.88 27.55
C ASP A 237 -42.05 39.67 26.23
N PRO A 238 -42.48 39.01 25.13
CA PRO A 238 -42.57 39.66 23.82
C PRO A 238 -43.66 40.73 23.68
N GLU A 239 -44.67 40.74 24.54
CA GLU A 239 -45.78 41.71 24.46
C GLU A 239 -45.59 42.89 25.41
N THR A 240 -44.87 42.70 26.51
CA THR A 240 -44.77 43.72 27.58
C THR A 240 -43.36 44.23 27.85
N GLY A 241 -42.32 43.59 27.33
CA GLY A 241 -40.95 44.10 27.40
C GLY A 241 -40.29 44.04 28.79
N LEU A 242 -40.84 43.28 29.75
CA LEU A 242 -40.28 43.15 31.10
C LEU A 242 -39.50 41.84 31.29
N VAL A 243 -38.36 41.94 32.00
CA VAL A 243 -37.37 40.86 32.20
C VAL A 243 -37.75 39.95 33.37
N LEU A 244 -37.85 38.64 33.14
CA LEU A 244 -38.17 37.64 34.17
C LEU A 244 -36.93 37.36 35.06
N ARG A 245 -37.09 37.39 36.40
CA ARG A 245 -35.99 37.17 37.37
C ARG A 245 -36.03 35.75 37.95
N THR A 246 -34.90 35.02 37.88
CA THR A 246 -34.65 33.80 38.66
C THR A 246 -33.54 34.03 39.70
N ASN A 247 -33.76 33.57 40.93
CA ASN A 247 -32.94 33.85 42.12
C ASN A 247 -31.55 33.14 42.10
N GLN A 248 -30.50 33.91 42.41
CA GLN A 248 -29.15 33.41 42.72
C GLN A 248 -29.02 33.10 44.23
N LYS A 249 -28.26 32.04 44.57
CA LYS A 249 -27.66 31.86 45.91
C LYS A 249 -26.22 32.38 45.90
N SER A 250 -25.86 33.01 47.02
CA SER A 250 -24.66 33.81 47.28
C SER A 250 -23.38 33.00 47.51
N HIS A 251 -22.27 33.58 47.07
CA HIS A 251 -20.90 33.27 47.47
C HIS A 251 -20.59 33.82 48.87
N ASP A 252 -19.75 33.11 49.64
CA ASP A 252 -18.80 33.70 50.59
C ASP A 252 -17.56 32.78 50.76
N GLU A 253 -16.41 33.42 50.98
CA GLU A 253 -15.02 32.96 50.92
C GLU A 253 -14.57 32.00 52.05
N VAL A 254 -13.53 31.16 51.82
CA VAL A 254 -12.32 30.98 52.70
C VAL A 254 -11.18 30.26 51.92
N ARG A 255 -9.94 30.71 52.16
CA ARG A 255 -8.63 30.30 51.60
C ARG A 255 -8.12 28.87 51.95
N MET A 256 -7.54 28.22 50.92
CA MET A 256 -6.28 27.40 50.82
C MET A 256 -6.15 26.08 51.62
N PRO A 257 -5.31 25.07 51.23
CA PRO A 257 -4.62 24.74 49.96
C PRO A 257 -4.82 23.26 49.50
N SER A 258 -4.21 22.87 48.35
CA SER A 258 -3.82 21.51 47.90
C SER A 258 -4.57 20.85 46.70
N GLN A 259 -3.76 20.53 45.68
CA GLN A 259 -3.81 19.36 44.78
C GLN A 259 -4.84 19.24 43.64
N VAL A 260 -5.65 20.24 43.31
CA VAL A 260 -6.40 20.23 42.05
C VAL A 260 -6.26 21.58 41.39
N GLU A 261 -5.28 21.73 40.49
CA GLU A 261 -5.41 22.75 39.45
C GLU A 261 -6.71 22.46 38.70
N ASP A 262 -7.55 23.49 38.53
CA ASP A 262 -8.80 23.37 37.78
C ASP A 262 -8.47 22.80 36.39
N MET A 263 -8.89 21.56 36.13
CA MET A 263 -8.54 20.81 34.93
C MET A 263 -8.88 21.61 33.66
N MET A 264 -9.93 22.44 33.73
CA MET A 264 -10.34 23.34 32.65
C MET A 264 -9.34 24.48 32.39
N HIS A 265 -8.62 24.96 33.41
CA HIS A 265 -7.52 25.92 33.24
C HIS A 265 -6.31 25.29 32.54
N VAL A 266 -6.01 24.03 32.84
CA VAL A 266 -4.96 23.27 32.15
C VAL A 266 -5.32 23.08 30.67
N TRP A 267 -6.56 22.70 30.37
CA TRP A 267 -7.03 22.53 28.99
C TRP A 267 -6.98 23.81 28.15
N LYS A 268 -7.34 24.96 28.73
CA LYS A 268 -7.20 26.28 28.07
C LYS A 268 -5.75 26.62 27.72
N THR A 269 -4.80 26.14 28.53
CA THR A 269 -3.37 26.34 28.27
C THR A 269 -2.92 25.50 27.08
N TYR A 270 -3.32 24.23 27.02
CA TYR A 270 -3.04 23.36 25.88
C TYR A 270 -3.71 23.84 24.59
N GLU A 271 -4.93 24.37 24.68
CA GLU A 271 -5.64 24.95 23.54
C GLU A 271 -4.88 26.14 22.95
N ALA A 272 -4.33 27.03 23.78
CA ALA A 272 -3.50 28.14 23.32
C ALA A 272 -2.23 27.67 22.59
N ASP A 273 -1.63 26.56 23.04
CA ASP A 273 -0.46 25.96 22.38
C ASP A 273 -0.81 25.32 21.01
N THR A 274 -2.07 24.95 20.75
CA THR A 274 -2.50 24.46 19.43
C THR A 274 -2.69 25.56 18.37
N ALA A 275 -2.53 26.84 18.73
CA ALA A 275 -2.75 27.99 17.85
C ALA A 275 -1.51 28.47 17.06
N GLY A 276 -0.31 27.90 17.27
CA GLY A 276 0.93 28.30 16.60
C GLY A 276 1.35 27.42 15.43
N LEU A 277 1.89 28.02 14.35
CA LEU A 277 2.56 27.33 13.24
C LEU A 277 3.84 26.63 13.75
N ASP A 278 3.93 25.32 13.51
CA ASP A 278 5.03 24.37 13.75
C ASP A 278 5.65 24.26 15.16
N ALA A 279 5.77 25.34 15.94
CA ALA A 279 6.37 25.32 17.28
C ALA A 279 5.37 24.99 18.41
N GLY A 280 4.07 25.16 18.18
CA GLY A 280 3.03 25.02 19.21
C GLY A 280 2.70 23.57 19.57
N PHE A 281 2.51 22.72 18.56
CA PHE A 281 2.16 21.31 18.81
C PHE A 281 3.35 20.51 19.37
N VAL A 282 4.59 20.88 19.03
CA VAL A 282 5.79 20.25 19.61
C VAL A 282 5.84 20.53 21.12
N ARG A 283 5.58 21.78 21.55
CA ARG A 283 5.46 22.12 22.97
C ARG A 283 4.36 21.35 23.70
N LEU A 284 3.23 21.11 23.01
CA LEU A 284 2.15 20.29 23.55
C LEU A 284 2.63 18.84 23.75
N LEU A 285 3.32 18.24 22.78
CA LEU A 285 3.88 16.89 22.90
C LEU A 285 5.01 16.79 23.93
N ASP A 286 5.72 17.89 24.19
CA ASP A 286 6.72 18.02 25.26
C ASP A 286 6.11 18.21 26.66
N ALA A 287 4.78 18.43 26.76
CA ALA A 287 4.14 18.67 28.05
C ALA A 287 4.11 17.39 28.91
N PRO A 288 4.76 17.38 30.09
CA PRO A 288 5.04 16.16 30.86
C PRO A 288 3.79 15.46 31.41
N HIS A 289 2.66 16.18 31.53
CA HIS A 289 1.42 15.66 32.10
C HIS A 289 0.29 15.52 31.08
N LEU A 290 0.53 15.78 29.79
CA LEU A 290 -0.50 15.73 28.75
C LEU A 290 -1.26 14.40 28.75
N LEU A 291 -0.54 13.28 28.74
CA LEU A 291 -1.14 11.95 28.70
C LEU A 291 -1.99 11.65 29.95
N VAL A 292 -1.54 12.12 31.12
CA VAL A 292 -2.26 11.95 32.39
C VAL A 292 -3.56 12.76 32.37
N HIS A 293 -3.51 14.02 31.94
CA HIS A 293 -4.69 14.88 31.83
C HIS A 293 -5.70 14.36 30.81
N VAL A 294 -5.22 13.89 29.63
CA VAL A 294 -6.07 13.24 28.63
C VAL A 294 -6.76 12.00 29.21
N THR A 295 -6.02 11.14 29.88
CA THR A 295 -6.59 9.91 30.48
C THR A 295 -7.60 10.24 31.59
N GLN A 296 -7.31 11.24 32.42
CA GLN A 296 -8.24 11.72 33.44
C GLN A 296 -9.52 12.32 32.84
N ALA A 297 -9.43 13.07 31.73
CA ALA A 297 -10.59 13.59 31.03
C ALA A 297 -11.43 12.46 30.38
N LEU A 298 -10.79 11.44 29.81
CA LEU A 298 -11.44 10.26 29.25
C LEU A 298 -12.15 9.41 30.32
N MET A 299 -11.59 9.34 31.54
CA MET A 299 -12.16 8.59 32.67
C MET A 299 -13.11 9.43 33.55
N GLY A 300 -13.06 10.76 33.45
CA GLY A 300 -13.75 11.71 34.31
C GLY A 300 -15.20 11.98 33.92
N ALA A 301 -16.04 12.32 34.90
CA ALA A 301 -17.47 12.58 34.69
C ALA A 301 -17.78 13.97 34.07
N ASP A 302 -16.77 14.85 33.97
CA ASP A 302 -16.93 16.20 33.43
C ASP A 302 -16.87 16.22 31.90
N MET A 303 -18.02 16.47 31.28
CA MET A 303 -18.19 16.50 29.82
C MET A 303 -17.51 17.71 29.17
N ALA A 304 -17.33 18.83 29.87
CA ALA A 304 -16.63 20.00 29.35
C ALA A 304 -15.13 19.71 29.22
N CYS A 305 -14.55 19.04 30.23
CA CYS A 305 -13.18 18.56 30.17
C CYS A 305 -12.99 17.51 29.06
N LEU A 306 -13.92 16.56 28.90
CA LEU A 306 -13.86 15.55 27.84
C LEU A 306 -13.90 16.19 26.43
N ARG A 307 -14.82 17.13 26.19
CA ARG A 307 -14.92 17.84 24.89
C ARG A 307 -13.67 18.62 24.56
N THR A 308 -13.14 19.37 25.53
CA THR A 308 -11.92 20.16 25.32
C THR A 308 -10.70 19.26 25.09
N ALA A 309 -10.61 18.15 25.82
CA ALA A 309 -9.56 17.15 25.61
C ALA A 309 -9.59 16.54 24.21
N LEU A 310 -10.79 16.18 23.73
CA LEU A 310 -11.02 15.67 22.38
C LEU A 310 -10.57 16.67 21.32
N TYR A 311 -10.95 17.94 21.47
CA TYR A 311 -10.58 19.00 20.54
C TYR A 311 -9.07 19.25 20.49
N VAL A 312 -8.42 19.39 21.65
CA VAL A 312 -6.98 19.62 21.76
C VAL A 312 -6.19 18.47 21.13
N VAL A 313 -6.56 17.23 21.44
CA VAL A 313 -5.86 16.05 20.87
C VAL A 313 -6.17 15.88 19.38
N HIS A 314 -7.41 16.10 18.94
CA HIS A 314 -7.78 16.08 17.52
C HIS A 314 -6.89 17.05 16.73
N ARG A 315 -6.76 18.29 17.20
CA ARG A 315 -5.96 19.34 16.58
C ARG A 315 -4.47 19.00 16.61
N ALA A 316 -3.97 18.44 17.71
CA ALA A 316 -2.58 17.97 17.81
C ALA A 316 -2.27 16.87 16.77
N LEU A 317 -3.10 15.83 16.67
CA LEU A 317 -2.96 14.75 15.69
C LEU A 317 -3.05 15.27 14.24
N GLN A 318 -3.91 16.24 13.99
CA GLN A 318 -4.04 16.86 12.67
C GLN A 318 -2.80 17.65 12.25
N GLN A 319 -2.17 18.35 13.19
CA GLN A 319 -0.92 19.07 12.94
C GLN A 319 0.25 18.11 12.74
N VAL A 320 0.32 17.01 13.50
CA VAL A 320 1.32 15.96 13.31
C VAL A 320 1.28 15.40 11.88
N SER A 321 0.10 15.14 11.33
CA SER A 321 -0.04 14.66 9.95
C SER A 321 0.35 15.68 8.88
N LYS A 322 0.39 16.97 9.23
CA LYS A 322 0.73 18.08 8.33
C LYS A 322 2.16 18.58 8.54
N ALA A 323 2.90 18.02 9.50
CA ALA A 323 4.22 18.48 9.88
C ALA A 323 5.20 18.25 8.72
N SER A 324 5.93 19.31 8.35
CA SER A 324 6.92 19.31 7.27
C SER A 324 8.22 18.56 7.65
N HIS A 325 8.44 18.33 8.95
CA HIS A 325 9.63 17.68 9.51
C HIS A 325 9.25 16.40 10.26
N PRO A 326 10.09 15.34 10.18
CA PRO A 326 9.86 14.11 10.93
C PRO A 326 9.89 14.39 12.44
N LEU A 327 8.92 13.83 13.17
CA LEU A 327 8.86 13.89 14.63
C LEU A 327 10.05 13.18 15.28
N SER A 328 10.45 13.62 16.47
CA SER A 328 11.40 12.85 17.28
C SER A 328 10.77 11.54 17.78
N ALA A 329 11.59 10.52 18.07
CA ALA A 329 11.10 9.24 18.61
C ALA A 329 10.30 9.40 19.93
N ALA A 330 10.65 10.39 20.75
CA ALA A 330 9.92 10.73 21.96
C ALA A 330 8.51 11.27 21.65
N HIS A 331 8.40 12.16 20.66
CA HIS A 331 7.10 12.70 20.22
C HIS A 331 6.21 11.63 19.58
N VAL A 332 6.79 10.74 18.78
CA VAL A 332 6.07 9.59 18.20
C VAL A 332 5.49 8.69 19.29
N THR A 333 6.26 8.44 20.36
CA THR A 333 5.80 7.65 21.52
C THR A 333 4.59 8.29 22.21
N VAL A 334 4.62 9.62 22.45
CA VAL A 334 3.50 10.35 23.05
C VAL A 334 2.26 10.28 22.16
N VAL A 335 2.41 10.46 20.84
CA VAL A 335 1.29 10.37 19.89
C VAL A 335 0.66 8.97 19.89
N HIS A 336 1.47 7.92 19.91
CA HIS A 336 0.97 6.55 20.03
C HIS A 336 0.24 6.33 21.37
N ALA A 337 0.79 6.81 22.48
CA ALA A 337 0.13 6.68 23.79
C ALA A 337 -1.22 7.40 23.85
N LEU A 338 -1.32 8.59 23.25
CA LEU A 338 -2.58 9.31 23.10
C LEU A 338 -3.59 8.47 22.30
N ARG A 339 -3.21 7.95 21.13
CA ARG A 339 -4.09 7.08 20.32
C ARG A 339 -4.61 5.88 21.09
N ALA A 340 -3.74 5.18 21.82
CA ALA A 340 -4.13 4.04 22.64
C ALA A 340 -5.13 4.42 23.74
N ALA A 341 -4.95 5.58 24.38
CA ALA A 341 -5.87 6.08 25.40
C ALA A 341 -7.26 6.36 24.80
N PHE A 342 -7.34 6.96 23.61
CA PHE A 342 -8.63 7.20 22.93
C PHE A 342 -9.31 5.90 22.50
N LEU A 343 -8.57 4.95 21.91
CA LEU A 343 -9.11 3.66 21.46
C LEU A 343 -9.64 2.81 22.62
N SER A 344 -8.94 2.79 23.76
CA SER A 344 -9.38 2.06 24.95
C SER A 344 -10.64 2.64 25.61
N HIS A 345 -10.97 3.90 25.34
CA HIS A 345 -12.14 4.58 25.88
C HIS A 345 -13.23 4.87 24.83
N LEU A 346 -13.08 4.31 23.62
CA LEU A 346 -13.97 4.54 22.48
C LEU A 346 -15.47 4.37 22.78
N PRO A 347 -15.92 3.34 23.54
CA PRO A 347 -17.35 3.17 23.85
C PRO A 347 -17.93 4.34 24.64
N ARG A 348 -17.18 4.82 25.64
CA ARG A 348 -17.62 5.95 26.47
C ARG A 348 -17.67 7.24 25.68
N ILE A 349 -16.65 7.48 24.86
CA ILE A 349 -16.62 8.69 24.04
C ILE A 349 -17.82 8.68 23.10
N MET A 350 -18.12 7.53 22.49
CA MET A 350 -19.21 7.38 21.54
C MET A 350 -20.60 7.51 22.16
N MET A 351 -20.78 7.07 23.40
CA MET A 351 -22.04 7.26 24.14
C MET A 351 -22.29 8.71 24.58
N HIS A 352 -21.25 9.55 24.66
CA HIS A 352 -21.32 10.88 25.27
C HIS A 352 -20.87 12.02 24.37
N THR A 353 -20.67 11.77 23.06
CA THR A 353 -20.28 12.81 22.09
C THR A 353 -21.20 12.82 20.87
N SER A 354 -21.23 13.96 20.16
CA SER A 354 -22.00 14.10 18.92
C SER A 354 -21.41 13.26 17.78
N ARG A 355 -22.24 12.93 16.79
CA ARG A 355 -21.86 12.20 15.58
C ARG A 355 -20.68 12.85 14.84
N ASP A 356 -20.63 14.18 14.80
CA ASP A 356 -19.54 14.92 14.16
C ASP A 356 -18.23 14.83 14.93
N ASN A 357 -18.29 14.85 16.27
CA ASN A 357 -17.10 14.67 17.11
C ASN A 357 -16.54 13.25 16.95
N ALA A 358 -17.41 12.25 16.84
CA ALA A 358 -17.02 10.88 16.53
C ALA A 358 -16.33 10.76 15.16
N LEU A 359 -16.92 11.39 14.13
CA LEU A 359 -16.34 11.46 12.78
C LEU A 359 -14.99 12.16 12.78
N GLN A 360 -14.82 13.24 13.55
CA GLN A 360 -13.57 13.97 13.69
C GLN A 360 -12.51 13.15 14.45
N MET A 361 -12.90 12.44 15.50
CA MET A 361 -12.00 11.52 16.21
C MET A 361 -11.50 10.42 15.31
N ILE A 362 -12.42 9.75 14.59
CA ILE A 362 -12.08 8.67 13.67
C ILE A 362 -11.15 9.22 12.61
N ARG A 363 -11.46 10.40 12.03
CA ARG A 363 -10.56 11.08 11.09
C ARG A 363 -9.16 11.34 11.64
N SER A 364 -9.01 11.71 12.91
CA SER A 364 -7.69 11.91 13.53
C SER A 364 -6.96 10.62 13.89
N LEU A 365 -7.70 9.55 14.17
CA LEU A 365 -7.14 8.20 14.31
C LEU A 365 -6.64 7.66 12.96
N MET A 366 -7.28 8.02 11.84
CA MET A 366 -6.86 7.61 10.48
C MET A 366 -5.58 8.29 9.97
N LEU A 367 -5.05 9.31 10.65
CA LEU A 367 -3.89 10.04 10.14
C LEU A 367 -2.61 9.19 10.29
N PRO A 368 -1.73 9.10 9.29
CA PRO A 368 -0.44 8.44 9.45
C PRO A 368 0.46 9.26 10.38
N VAL A 369 1.19 8.61 11.29
CA VAL A 369 2.16 9.25 12.21
C VAL A 369 3.49 8.53 12.10
N GLY A 370 4.35 9.02 11.19
CA GLY A 370 5.74 8.55 11.05
C GLY A 370 5.89 7.08 10.67
N ARG A 371 7.10 6.70 10.23
CA ARG A 371 7.45 5.32 9.82
C ARG A 371 8.16 4.51 10.92
N GLU A 372 8.52 5.09 12.05
CA GLU A 372 9.40 4.43 13.02
C GLU A 372 8.97 4.73 14.47
N GLY A 373 8.37 3.74 15.16
CA GLY A 373 7.97 3.85 16.57
C GLY A 373 7.47 2.51 17.16
N PRO A 374 7.66 2.27 18.48
CA PRO A 374 7.65 0.92 19.07
C PRO A 374 6.27 0.23 19.14
N ASP A 375 6.12 -0.84 18.36
CA ASP A 375 5.59 -2.20 18.64
C ASP A 375 4.30 -2.51 19.45
N SER A 376 3.44 -1.59 19.92
CA SER A 376 2.32 -2.00 20.81
C SER A 376 0.87 -1.65 20.47
N ASN A 377 0.57 -0.86 19.42
CA ASN A 377 -0.78 -0.29 19.25
C ASN A 377 -1.70 -0.89 18.18
N CYS A 378 -1.23 -1.72 17.26
CA CYS A 378 -2.09 -2.19 16.16
C CYS A 378 -3.21 -3.13 16.61
N ALA A 379 -2.99 -3.93 17.66
CA ALA A 379 -4.05 -4.76 18.24
C ALA A 379 -5.18 -3.91 18.85
N LEU A 380 -4.85 -2.79 19.49
CA LEU A 380 -5.81 -1.82 20.02
C LEU A 380 -6.55 -1.08 18.90
N GLU A 381 -5.84 -0.70 17.82
CA GLU A 381 -6.44 -0.10 16.63
C GLU A 381 -7.45 -1.03 15.97
N ILE A 382 -7.08 -2.29 15.72
CA ILE A 382 -7.98 -3.31 15.17
C ILE A 382 -9.16 -3.56 16.11
N GLY A 383 -8.92 -3.65 17.42
CA GLY A 383 -9.97 -3.82 18.42
C GLY A 383 -10.98 -2.66 18.41
N GLY A 384 -10.51 -1.41 18.30
CA GLY A 384 -11.34 -0.23 18.18
C GLY A 384 -12.12 -0.17 16.86
N ILE A 385 -11.49 -0.54 15.74
CA ILE A 385 -12.16 -0.65 14.43
C ILE A 385 -13.29 -1.68 14.48
N VAL A 386 -13.02 -2.87 14.99
CA VAL A 386 -14.02 -3.95 15.09
C VAL A 386 -15.19 -3.50 15.95
N TRP A 387 -14.91 -2.84 17.08
CA TRP A 387 -15.97 -2.26 17.92
C TRP A 387 -16.83 -1.25 17.15
N LEU A 388 -16.23 -0.33 16.39
CA LEU A 388 -16.97 0.63 15.56
C LEU A 388 -17.83 -0.03 14.49
N LEU A 389 -17.36 -1.11 13.90
CA LEU A 389 -18.12 -1.85 12.90
C LEU A 389 -19.26 -2.69 13.50
N GLN A 390 -19.17 -3.08 14.78
CA GLN A 390 -20.18 -3.87 15.49
C GLN A 390 -21.34 -3.02 16.03
N GLU A 391 -21.15 -1.73 16.29
CA GLU A 391 -22.16 -0.94 17.00
C GLU A 391 -23.42 -0.72 16.14
N THR A 392 -24.44 -1.52 16.45
CA THR A 392 -25.47 -2.02 15.53
C THR A 392 -26.53 -1.01 15.08
N ASN A 393 -26.53 0.23 15.57
CA ASN A 393 -27.60 1.21 15.27
C ASN A 393 -27.12 2.58 14.74
N VAL A 394 -25.83 2.90 14.77
CA VAL A 394 -25.33 4.25 14.39
C VAL A 394 -24.39 4.21 13.19
N VAL A 395 -23.50 3.22 13.11
CA VAL A 395 -22.44 3.19 12.09
C VAL A 395 -22.89 2.54 10.78
N VAL A 396 -23.73 1.50 10.84
CA VAL A 396 -24.25 0.81 9.64
C VAL A 396 -25.21 1.71 8.83
N ALA A 397 -25.88 2.66 9.49
CA ALA A 397 -26.72 3.66 8.83
C ALA A 397 -25.94 4.91 8.36
N ASP A 398 -24.70 5.09 8.83
CA ASP A 398 -23.85 6.25 8.53
C ASP A 398 -22.78 5.89 7.48
N VAL A 399 -23.20 5.90 6.22
CA VAL A 399 -22.32 5.59 5.06
C VAL A 399 -21.01 6.40 5.06
N PRO A 400 -21.00 7.73 5.28
CA PRO A 400 -19.76 8.51 5.41
C PRO A 400 -18.81 8.06 6.52
N LEU A 401 -19.35 7.61 7.65
CA LEU A 401 -18.55 7.11 8.76
C LEU A 401 -17.97 5.74 8.44
N LEU A 402 -18.83 4.81 8.02
CA LEU A 402 -18.46 3.43 7.75
C LEU A 402 -17.41 3.34 6.62
N SER A 403 -17.56 4.12 5.55
CA SER A 403 -16.56 4.18 4.46
C SER A 403 -15.18 4.63 4.93
N LYS A 404 -15.11 5.61 5.86
CA LYS A 404 -13.85 6.06 6.47
C LYS A 404 -13.22 4.98 7.34
N VAL A 405 -14.02 4.33 8.21
CA VAL A 405 -13.55 3.24 9.07
C VAL A 405 -12.97 2.09 8.24
N LEU A 406 -13.65 1.70 7.16
CA LEU A 406 -13.18 0.64 6.26
C LEU A 406 -11.91 1.06 5.50
N LYS A 407 -11.83 2.32 5.05
CA LYS A 407 -10.61 2.85 4.43
C LYS A 407 -9.43 2.81 5.40
N TRP A 408 -9.64 3.24 6.65
CA TRP A 408 -8.62 3.18 7.69
C TRP A 408 -8.13 1.76 7.93
N LEU A 409 -9.07 0.82 8.08
CA LEU A 409 -8.74 -0.59 8.24
C LEU A 409 -7.89 -1.09 7.06
N GLY A 410 -8.32 -0.84 5.83
CA GLY A 410 -7.56 -1.24 4.65
C GLY A 410 -6.16 -0.64 4.64
N THR A 411 -6.02 0.65 4.93
CA THR A 411 -4.69 1.27 5.05
C THR A 411 -3.86 0.65 6.17
N THR A 412 -4.40 0.41 7.35
CA THR A 412 -3.66 -0.21 8.47
C THR A 412 -3.20 -1.62 8.13
N LEU A 413 -4.01 -2.37 7.39
CA LEU A 413 -3.66 -3.72 6.92
C LEU A 413 -2.61 -3.69 5.80
N ASP A 414 -2.58 -2.62 5.00
CA ASP A 414 -1.69 -2.51 3.84
C ASP A 414 -0.23 -2.18 4.19
N HIS A 415 0.01 -1.60 5.37
CA HIS A 415 1.36 -1.25 5.83
C HIS A 415 2.07 -2.49 6.44
N ALA A 416 3.21 -2.87 5.84
CA ALA A 416 3.81 -4.20 5.97
C ALA A 416 4.60 -4.45 7.27
N ASP A 417 5.01 -3.42 8.01
CA ASP A 417 5.95 -3.61 9.13
C ASP A 417 5.37 -4.42 10.31
N LYS A 418 4.06 -4.73 10.29
CA LYS A 418 3.31 -5.22 11.46
C LYS A 418 2.40 -6.43 11.22
N SER A 419 2.48 -7.14 10.07
CA SER A 419 1.48 -8.20 9.81
C SER A 419 1.44 -9.30 10.85
N VAL A 420 2.56 -9.66 11.50
CA VAL A 420 2.55 -10.77 12.46
C VAL A 420 1.60 -10.44 13.61
N VAL A 421 1.71 -9.23 14.14
CA VAL A 421 0.88 -8.73 15.25
C VAL A 421 -0.55 -8.52 14.79
N VAL A 422 -0.74 -7.95 13.60
CA VAL A 422 -2.06 -7.71 12.99
C VAL A 422 -2.80 -9.03 12.73
N TYR A 423 -2.11 -10.01 12.13
CA TYR A 423 -2.68 -11.31 11.82
C TYR A 423 -2.95 -12.12 13.08
N ASP A 424 -2.08 -12.04 14.09
CA ASP A 424 -2.32 -12.71 15.38
C ASP A 424 -3.55 -12.12 16.08
N ALA A 425 -3.64 -10.79 16.15
CA ALA A 425 -4.79 -10.09 16.71
C ALA A 425 -6.11 -10.42 15.97
N ILE A 426 -6.10 -10.47 14.64
CA ILE A 426 -7.31 -10.83 13.87
C ILE A 426 -7.64 -12.31 14.04
N ALA A 427 -6.65 -13.20 13.95
CA ALA A 427 -6.88 -14.63 13.97
C ALA A 427 -7.28 -15.15 15.36
N HIS A 428 -6.82 -14.53 16.45
CA HIS A 428 -7.07 -14.99 17.82
C HIS A 428 -8.01 -14.08 18.60
N ASP A 429 -7.85 -12.76 18.51
CA ASP A 429 -8.62 -11.83 19.36
C ASP A 429 -9.88 -11.29 18.69
N LYS A 430 -9.88 -11.16 17.35
CA LYS A 430 -10.95 -10.54 16.56
C LYS A 430 -11.35 -11.33 15.29
N PRO A 431 -11.64 -12.64 15.39
CA PRO A 431 -11.97 -13.47 14.22
C PRO A 431 -13.25 -13.04 13.50
N GLU A 432 -14.14 -12.31 14.18
CA GLU A 432 -15.40 -11.82 13.63
C GLU A 432 -15.26 -10.71 12.58
N LEU A 433 -14.08 -10.08 12.48
CA LEU A 433 -13.82 -9.04 11.48
C LEU A 433 -13.98 -9.57 10.05
N ILE A 434 -13.46 -10.77 9.78
CA ILE A 434 -13.48 -11.38 8.45
C ILE A 434 -14.91 -11.60 7.92
N PRO A 435 -15.81 -12.30 8.64
CA PRO A 435 -17.19 -12.50 8.16
C PRO A 435 -17.96 -11.18 8.03
N MET A 436 -17.67 -10.19 8.86
CA MET A 436 -18.27 -8.87 8.76
C MET A 436 -17.87 -8.15 7.46
N LEU A 437 -16.58 -8.12 7.12
CA LEU A 437 -16.10 -7.54 5.86
C LEU A 437 -16.70 -8.27 4.65
N CYS A 438 -16.79 -9.60 4.70
CA CYS A 438 -17.41 -10.38 3.62
C CYS A 438 -18.90 -10.04 3.46
N GLY A 439 -19.63 -9.81 4.56
CA GLY A 439 -21.04 -9.40 4.53
C GLY A 439 -21.26 -8.01 3.92
N LEU A 440 -20.27 -7.11 4.01
CA LEU A 440 -20.34 -5.76 3.47
C LEU A 440 -20.09 -5.68 1.95
N LEU A 441 -19.64 -6.76 1.30
CA LEU A 441 -19.42 -6.78 -0.14
C LEU A 441 -20.71 -6.63 -0.97
N GLY A 442 -21.85 -7.03 -0.42
CA GLY A 442 -23.18 -6.90 -1.04
C GLY A 442 -23.95 -5.66 -0.60
N HIS A 443 -23.30 -4.69 0.04
CA HIS A 443 -23.97 -3.50 0.56
C HIS A 443 -24.58 -2.63 -0.57
N HIS A 444 -25.72 -1.97 -0.31
CA HIS A 444 -26.41 -1.15 -1.32
C HIS A 444 -25.59 0.06 -1.79
N ASP A 445 -24.72 0.60 -0.92
CA ASP A 445 -23.79 1.67 -1.25
C ASP A 445 -22.48 1.11 -1.81
N ALA A 446 -22.14 1.50 -3.04
CA ALA A 446 -20.93 1.04 -3.73
C ALA A 446 -19.64 1.41 -3.00
N THR A 447 -19.60 2.57 -2.34
CA THR A 447 -18.41 3.07 -1.62
C THR A 447 -18.03 2.14 -0.46
N ILE A 448 -19.04 1.63 0.25
CA ILE A 448 -18.84 0.67 1.35
C ILE A 448 -18.28 -0.63 0.81
N ALA A 449 -18.88 -1.17 -0.25
CA ALA A 449 -18.41 -2.41 -0.87
C ALA A 449 -16.96 -2.29 -1.37
N THR A 450 -16.60 -1.16 -1.98
CA THR A 450 -15.24 -0.87 -2.45
C THR A 450 -14.23 -0.83 -1.30
N TYR A 451 -14.52 -0.14 -0.20
CA TYR A 451 -13.58 -0.09 0.93
C TYR A 451 -13.52 -1.38 1.75
N ALA A 452 -14.63 -2.13 1.86
CA ALA A 452 -14.62 -3.46 2.45
C ALA A 452 -13.76 -4.43 1.62
N LEU A 453 -13.87 -4.35 0.29
CA LEU A 453 -13.01 -5.11 -0.61
C LEU A 453 -11.54 -4.71 -0.49
N PHE A 454 -11.25 -3.41 -0.45
CA PHE A 454 -9.88 -2.92 -0.24
C PHE A 454 -9.29 -3.47 1.07
N ALA A 455 -10.05 -3.45 2.17
CA ALA A 455 -9.61 -4.03 3.44
C ALA A 455 -9.36 -5.54 3.36
N LEU A 456 -10.24 -6.30 2.69
CA LEU A 456 -10.02 -7.73 2.45
C LEU A 456 -8.80 -7.99 1.57
N ALA A 457 -8.60 -7.19 0.51
CA ALA A 457 -7.47 -7.31 -0.39
C ALA A 457 -6.14 -7.05 0.34
N SER A 458 -6.07 -5.98 1.14
CA SER A 458 -4.90 -5.69 1.98
C SER A 458 -4.69 -6.72 3.10
N LEU A 459 -5.75 -7.37 3.61
CA LEU A 459 -5.63 -8.48 4.56
C LEU A 459 -4.97 -9.72 3.94
N VAL A 460 -5.37 -10.08 2.71
CA VAL A 460 -4.84 -11.29 2.05
C VAL A 460 -3.49 -11.03 1.35
N HIS A 461 -3.30 -9.82 0.84
CA HIS A 461 -2.12 -9.35 0.12
C HIS A 461 -1.91 -7.82 0.25
N PRO A 462 -1.17 -7.38 1.29
CA PRO A 462 -0.74 -5.98 1.42
C PRO A 462 0.25 -5.57 0.32
N ASN A 463 0.30 -4.28 -0.01
CA ASN A 463 1.05 -3.75 -1.18
C ASN A 463 2.44 -3.16 -0.90
N GLU A 464 2.79 -2.77 0.33
CA GLU A 464 4.11 -2.20 0.59
C GLU A 464 5.23 -3.24 0.36
N ALA A 465 6.27 -2.80 -0.38
CA ALA A 465 7.46 -3.57 -0.74
C ALA A 465 8.33 -4.02 0.45
N PHE A 466 7.95 -3.67 1.68
CA PHE A 466 8.70 -3.94 2.91
C PHE A 466 8.21 -5.19 3.64
N TRP A 467 8.03 -6.27 2.89
CA TRP A 467 8.14 -7.58 3.51
C TRP A 467 9.56 -8.08 3.43
N ASP A 468 10.47 -7.29 3.99
CA ASP A 468 11.83 -7.71 4.19
C ASP A 468 11.87 -8.71 5.35
N VAL A 469 11.34 -9.89 5.06
CA VAL A 469 11.93 -11.06 5.68
C VAL A 469 13.27 -11.21 4.98
N ASP A 470 14.26 -10.53 5.54
CA ASP A 470 15.71 -10.69 5.38
C ASP A 470 16.12 -12.15 5.73
N MET A 471 15.47 -13.13 5.12
CA MET A 471 15.85 -14.53 5.10
C MET A 471 15.66 -15.01 3.67
N PRO A 472 16.63 -14.70 2.81
CA PRO A 472 17.17 -15.66 1.87
C PRO A 472 16.74 -17.10 2.14
N PHE A 473 16.08 -17.79 1.19
CA PHE A 473 15.91 -19.23 1.33
C PHE A 473 17.26 -19.90 1.06
N PRO A 474 17.88 -20.52 2.08
CA PRO A 474 19.25 -20.97 1.95
C PRO A 474 19.25 -22.33 1.26
N VAL A 475 19.33 -22.36 -0.07
CA VAL A 475 19.89 -23.55 -0.71
C VAL A 475 21.42 -23.50 -0.63
N THR A 476 22.10 -22.34 -0.72
CA THR A 476 23.55 -22.28 -0.43
C THR A 476 24.17 -20.94 0.02
N ALA A 477 23.45 -19.85 0.29
CA ALA A 477 24.09 -18.61 0.78
C ALA A 477 24.99 -18.85 2.04
N ALA A 478 24.66 -19.86 2.84
CA ALA A 478 25.44 -20.33 3.99
C ALA A 478 26.66 -21.24 3.68
N ALA A 479 26.90 -21.59 2.42
CA ALA A 479 28.12 -22.26 1.97
C ALA A 479 29.23 -21.27 1.58
N SER A 480 28.89 -20.00 1.34
CA SER A 480 29.85 -18.91 1.39
C SER A 480 30.10 -18.57 2.86
N SER A 481 31.35 -18.41 3.28
CA SER A 481 31.77 -18.21 4.67
C SER A 481 31.27 -16.90 5.32
N SER A 482 30.25 -16.25 4.75
CA SER A 482 29.85 -14.86 4.99
C SER A 482 28.40 -14.68 5.45
N ALA A 483 27.53 -15.70 5.39
CA ALA A 483 26.13 -15.53 5.81
C ALA A 483 25.99 -15.65 7.34
N ALA A 484 25.49 -14.61 7.99
CA ALA A 484 25.26 -14.60 9.43
C ALA A 484 24.20 -15.66 9.82
N ALA A 485 24.46 -16.42 10.89
CA ALA A 485 23.49 -17.36 11.44
C ALA A 485 22.21 -16.61 11.85
N SER A 486 21.07 -17.00 11.28
CA SER A 486 19.77 -16.42 11.62
C SER A 486 19.40 -16.71 13.08
N SER A 487 18.97 -15.70 13.84
CA SER A 487 18.59 -15.88 15.25
C SER A 487 17.32 -16.75 15.38
N PRO A 488 17.23 -17.63 16.39
CA PRO A 488 16.07 -18.49 16.61
C PRO A 488 14.75 -17.69 16.76
N ASP A 489 14.82 -16.48 17.31
CA ASP A 489 13.66 -15.58 17.46
C ASP A 489 13.13 -15.04 16.12
N LYS A 490 14.00 -14.88 15.11
CA LYS A 490 13.60 -14.44 13.75
C LYS A 490 12.85 -15.56 13.04
N LEU A 491 13.32 -16.80 13.17
CA LEU A 491 12.69 -17.99 12.58
C LEU A 491 11.35 -18.33 13.23
N GLN A 492 11.25 -18.23 14.56
CA GLN A 492 9.99 -18.45 15.26
C GLN A 492 8.92 -17.44 14.83
N ARG A 493 9.29 -16.16 14.65
CA ARG A 493 8.39 -15.13 14.10
C ARG A 493 7.93 -15.45 12.68
N LEU A 494 8.78 -16.02 11.84
CA LEU A 494 8.39 -16.42 10.48
C LEU A 494 7.40 -17.58 10.49
N ARG A 495 7.67 -18.60 11.32
CA ARG A 495 6.76 -19.75 11.51
C ARG A 495 5.36 -19.30 11.88
N SER A 496 5.25 -18.41 12.87
CA SER A 496 3.95 -17.88 13.31
C SER A 496 3.28 -17.07 12.20
N THR A 497 4.00 -16.18 11.52
CA THR A 497 3.46 -15.33 10.43
C THR A 497 2.87 -16.16 9.29
N TYR A 498 3.60 -17.17 8.81
CA TYR A 498 3.13 -18.03 7.74
C TYR A 498 1.90 -18.86 8.14
N ALA A 499 1.91 -19.44 9.35
CA ALA A 499 0.78 -20.21 9.86
C ALA A 499 -0.48 -19.35 9.99
N LEU A 500 -0.33 -18.14 10.54
CA LEU A 500 -1.40 -17.15 10.67
C LEU A 500 -1.97 -16.76 9.30
N ARG A 501 -1.13 -16.59 8.29
CA ARG A 501 -1.58 -16.22 6.94
C ARG A 501 -2.42 -17.31 6.26
N ILE A 502 -1.98 -18.57 6.31
CA ILE A 502 -2.78 -19.69 5.78
C ILE A 502 -4.15 -19.73 6.46
N LYS A 503 -4.15 -19.54 7.79
CA LYS A 503 -5.37 -19.48 8.58
C LYS A 503 -6.26 -18.34 8.09
N LEU A 504 -5.74 -17.11 7.96
CA LEU A 504 -6.51 -15.96 7.46
C LEU A 504 -7.07 -16.18 6.06
N HIS A 505 -6.29 -16.72 5.11
CA HIS A 505 -6.81 -17.06 3.77
C HIS A 505 -7.95 -18.07 3.85
N THR A 506 -7.81 -19.08 4.71
CA THR A 506 -8.84 -20.11 4.94
C THR A 506 -10.09 -19.51 5.57
N ASP A 507 -9.94 -18.61 6.55
CA ASP A 507 -11.03 -17.93 7.23
C ASP A 507 -11.78 -16.98 6.29
N VAL A 508 -11.05 -16.17 5.50
CA VAL A 508 -11.62 -15.30 4.45
C VAL A 508 -12.40 -16.13 3.44
N SER A 509 -11.81 -17.22 2.94
CA SER A 509 -12.48 -18.10 1.97
C SER A 509 -13.75 -18.74 2.53
N THR A 510 -13.69 -19.19 3.80
CA THR A 510 -14.84 -19.79 4.48
C THR A 510 -15.95 -18.77 4.71
N ALA A 511 -15.59 -17.55 5.10
CA ALA A 511 -16.53 -16.46 5.31
C ALA A 511 -17.18 -16.01 3.99
N LEU A 512 -16.40 -15.82 2.92
CA LEU A 512 -16.91 -15.51 1.59
C LEU A 512 -17.87 -16.57 1.08
N PHE A 513 -17.54 -17.85 1.27
CA PHE A 513 -18.42 -18.94 0.86
C PHE A 513 -19.78 -18.90 1.59
N LYS A 514 -19.79 -18.49 2.86
CA LYS A 514 -21.02 -18.34 3.67
C LYS A 514 -21.81 -17.07 3.33
N ALA A 515 -21.15 -15.94 3.13
CA ALA A 515 -21.78 -14.64 2.85
C ALA A 515 -22.37 -14.57 1.42
N GLY A 516 -21.83 -15.36 0.49
CA GLY A 516 -22.20 -15.33 -0.93
C GLY A 516 -21.06 -14.76 -1.76
N LEU A 517 -20.75 -15.43 -2.87
CA LEU A 517 -19.64 -15.05 -3.76
C LEU A 517 -20.13 -14.13 -4.89
N GLU A 518 -21.45 -14.05 -5.09
CA GLU A 518 -22.11 -13.34 -6.17
C GLU A 518 -21.73 -11.85 -6.25
N PRO A 519 -21.68 -11.07 -5.14
CA PRO A 519 -21.29 -9.66 -5.22
C PRO A 519 -19.85 -9.50 -5.73
N LEU A 520 -18.94 -10.37 -5.26
CA LEU A 520 -17.55 -10.36 -5.69
C LEU A 520 -17.42 -10.68 -7.18
N LEU A 521 -18.10 -11.72 -7.67
CA LEU A 521 -18.07 -12.12 -9.08
C LEU A 521 -18.76 -11.10 -10.00
N ALA A 522 -19.82 -10.44 -9.53
CA ALA A 522 -20.47 -9.37 -10.27
C ALA A 522 -19.51 -8.20 -10.50
N ASN A 523 -18.77 -7.78 -9.47
CA ASN A 523 -17.73 -6.76 -9.60
C ASN A 523 -16.66 -7.16 -10.62
N VAL A 524 -16.19 -8.41 -10.60
CA VAL A 524 -15.25 -8.90 -11.64
C VAL A 524 -15.83 -8.70 -13.04
N ASN A 525 -17.05 -9.16 -13.29
CA ASN A 525 -17.64 -9.11 -14.63
C ASN A 525 -17.85 -7.67 -15.12
N VAL A 526 -18.23 -6.75 -14.23
CA VAL A 526 -18.39 -5.32 -14.56
C VAL A 526 -17.04 -4.72 -14.92
N GLU A 527 -16.03 -4.89 -14.06
CA GLU A 527 -14.69 -4.33 -14.28
C GLU A 527 -14.01 -4.90 -15.53
N LEU A 528 -14.19 -6.21 -15.79
CA LEU A 528 -13.68 -6.85 -17.02
C LEU A 528 -14.36 -6.32 -18.29
N ALA A 529 -15.65 -5.95 -18.22
CA ALA A 529 -16.37 -5.38 -19.36
C ALA A 529 -15.91 -3.95 -19.66
N THR A 530 -15.49 -3.20 -18.63
CA THR A 530 -15.02 -1.82 -18.75
C THR A 530 -13.51 -1.69 -18.97
N ALA A 531 -12.75 -2.79 -18.85
CA ALA A 531 -11.30 -2.81 -19.05
C ALA A 531 -10.94 -2.37 -20.49
N GLN A 532 -10.25 -1.24 -20.58
CA GLN A 532 -9.65 -0.73 -21.83
C GLN A 532 -8.23 -1.26 -21.99
N ALA A 533 -7.71 -1.29 -23.21
CA ALA A 533 -6.31 -1.66 -23.42
C ALA A 533 -5.40 -0.60 -22.78
N CYS A 534 -4.68 -0.97 -21.73
CA CYS A 534 -3.60 -0.15 -21.17
C CYS A 534 -2.30 -0.43 -21.91
N ASP A 535 -1.53 0.61 -22.22
CA ASP A 535 -0.15 0.45 -22.67
C ASP A 535 0.69 -0.05 -21.47
N ASP A 536 1.65 -0.96 -21.73
CA ASP A 536 2.46 -1.64 -20.68
C ASP A 536 3.32 -0.66 -19.81
N ASP A 537 3.29 0.64 -20.11
CA ASP A 537 4.04 1.73 -19.44
C ASP A 537 3.14 2.68 -18.59
N ASP A 538 1.81 2.46 -18.50
CA ASP A 538 0.90 3.25 -17.64
C ASP A 538 0.95 2.83 -16.15
N ASP A 539 0.72 3.81 -15.25
CA ASP A 539 0.86 3.73 -13.77
C ASP A 539 0.36 2.40 -13.16
N ASP A 540 1.29 1.66 -12.52
CA ASP A 540 1.04 0.46 -11.71
C ASP A 540 0.26 0.83 -10.41
N ASP A 541 -1.02 1.19 -10.49
CA ASP A 541 -1.86 1.33 -9.28
C ASP A 541 -2.17 -0.08 -8.72
N PRO A 542 -1.62 -0.47 -7.56
CA PRO A 542 -1.83 -1.81 -7.01
C PRO A 542 -3.16 -1.94 -6.25
N HIS A 543 -3.99 -0.88 -6.26
CA HIS A 543 -5.27 -0.77 -5.58
C HIS A 543 -6.45 -0.53 -6.54
N THR A 544 -6.30 -0.78 -7.85
CA THR A 544 -7.47 -0.79 -8.74
C THR A 544 -8.54 -1.74 -8.18
N MET A 545 -9.81 -1.41 -8.43
CA MET A 545 -10.94 -2.23 -8.00
C MET A 545 -10.75 -3.68 -8.46
N LEU A 546 -10.39 -3.87 -9.73
CA LEU A 546 -10.11 -5.19 -10.30
C LEU A 546 -8.93 -5.91 -9.65
N THR A 547 -7.82 -5.22 -9.37
CA THR A 547 -6.68 -5.82 -8.64
C THR A 547 -7.11 -6.33 -7.26
N ASN A 548 -7.86 -5.53 -6.51
CA ASN A 548 -8.34 -5.91 -5.18
C ASN A 548 -9.29 -7.12 -5.24
N VAL A 549 -10.20 -7.16 -6.22
CA VAL A 549 -11.08 -8.33 -6.42
C VAL A 549 -10.26 -9.58 -6.77
N LEU A 550 -9.31 -9.46 -7.71
CA LEU A 550 -8.49 -10.59 -8.17
C LEU A 550 -7.62 -11.16 -7.05
N LYS A 551 -7.05 -10.32 -6.17
CA LYS A 551 -6.33 -10.77 -4.95
C LYS A 551 -7.20 -11.65 -4.07
N VAL A 552 -8.37 -11.15 -3.67
CA VAL A 552 -9.29 -11.87 -2.78
C VAL A 552 -9.78 -13.18 -3.43
N LEU A 553 -10.12 -13.12 -4.72
CA LEU A 553 -10.57 -14.29 -5.48
C LEU A 553 -9.48 -15.35 -5.60
N PHE A 554 -8.25 -14.96 -5.95
CA PHE A 554 -7.10 -15.85 -6.08
C PHE A 554 -6.84 -16.61 -4.78
N TYR A 555 -6.63 -15.91 -3.67
CA TYR A 555 -6.31 -16.55 -2.40
C TYR A 555 -7.46 -17.43 -1.89
N SER A 556 -8.71 -17.02 -2.14
CA SER A 556 -9.88 -17.81 -1.78
C SER A 556 -10.00 -19.10 -2.59
N CYS A 557 -9.75 -19.05 -3.91
CA CYS A 557 -9.69 -20.24 -4.76
C CYS A 557 -8.49 -21.12 -4.39
N ARG A 558 -7.35 -20.53 -4.01
CA ARG A 558 -6.13 -21.26 -3.63
C ARG A 558 -6.36 -22.17 -2.44
N VAL A 559 -7.15 -21.75 -1.45
CA VAL A 559 -7.43 -22.56 -0.24
C VAL A 559 -8.73 -23.38 -0.33
N SER A 560 -9.75 -22.96 -1.07
CA SER A 560 -11.08 -23.60 -1.08
C SER A 560 -11.53 -24.18 -2.43
N SER A 561 -11.86 -25.48 -2.43
CA SER A 561 -12.38 -26.19 -3.62
C SER A 561 -13.80 -25.75 -3.99
N PRO A 562 -14.74 -25.62 -3.03
CA PRO A 562 -16.08 -25.10 -3.32
C PRO A 562 -16.07 -23.70 -3.95
N VAL A 563 -15.23 -22.79 -3.45
CA VAL A 563 -15.11 -21.43 -4.02
C VAL A 563 -14.61 -21.50 -5.46
N SER A 564 -13.57 -22.31 -5.72
CA SER A 564 -13.04 -22.51 -7.08
C SER A 564 -14.11 -23.00 -8.05
N LYS A 565 -14.95 -23.97 -7.64
CA LYS A 565 -16.06 -24.48 -8.46
C LYS A 565 -17.11 -23.41 -8.77
N ARG A 566 -17.44 -22.56 -7.79
CA ARG A 566 -18.44 -21.48 -7.97
C ARG A 566 -17.91 -20.33 -8.83
N ALA A 567 -16.61 -20.04 -8.73
CA ALA A 567 -15.94 -19.00 -9.51
C ALA A 567 -15.59 -19.43 -10.96
N ALA A 568 -15.73 -20.72 -11.29
CA ALA A 568 -15.27 -21.32 -12.54
C ALA A 568 -15.67 -20.53 -13.80
N ALA A 569 -16.95 -20.16 -13.93
CA ALA A 569 -17.47 -19.47 -15.11
C ALA A 569 -16.88 -18.05 -15.26
N THR A 570 -16.60 -17.35 -14.16
CA THR A 570 -15.96 -16.04 -14.16
C THR A 570 -14.47 -16.16 -14.46
N VAL A 571 -13.77 -17.08 -13.77
CA VAL A 571 -12.32 -17.29 -13.99
C VAL A 571 -12.07 -17.76 -15.43
N GLN A 572 -12.97 -18.55 -16.01
CA GLN A 572 -12.86 -18.94 -17.41
C GLN A 572 -12.87 -17.74 -18.36
N GLN A 573 -13.47 -16.59 -18.03
CA GLN A 573 -13.46 -15.44 -18.92
C GLN A 573 -12.10 -14.74 -19.00
N PHE A 574 -11.24 -14.92 -18.00
CA PHE A 574 -9.97 -14.19 -17.89
C PHE A 574 -9.09 -14.35 -19.12
N HIS A 575 -9.01 -15.56 -19.70
CA HIS A 575 -8.18 -15.82 -20.89
C HIS A 575 -8.50 -14.92 -22.11
N THR A 576 -9.72 -14.39 -22.20
CA THR A 576 -10.15 -13.54 -23.33
C THR A 576 -9.80 -12.05 -23.16
N VAL A 577 -9.50 -11.64 -21.94
CA VAL A 577 -9.31 -10.24 -21.55
C VAL A 577 -7.90 -9.96 -21.03
N LEU A 578 -7.05 -10.98 -20.91
CA LEU A 578 -5.67 -10.84 -20.42
C LEU A 578 -4.93 -9.71 -21.12
N ASP A 579 -5.11 -9.52 -22.44
CA ASP A 579 -4.43 -8.47 -23.20
C ASP A 579 -4.81 -7.03 -22.79
N ARG A 580 -5.96 -6.84 -22.11
CA ARG A 580 -6.46 -5.55 -21.63
C ARG A 580 -6.10 -5.24 -20.17
N LEU A 581 -5.58 -6.22 -19.43
CA LEU A 581 -5.29 -6.08 -18.01
C LEU A 581 -3.94 -5.41 -17.78
N ASN A 582 -3.85 -4.64 -16.69
CA ASN A 582 -2.57 -4.09 -16.22
C ASN A 582 -1.67 -5.20 -15.64
N ARG A 583 -0.48 -4.82 -15.17
CA ARG A 583 0.53 -5.77 -14.66
C ARG A 583 0.01 -6.60 -13.49
N SER A 584 -0.48 -5.96 -12.43
CA SER A 584 -0.95 -6.66 -11.23
C SER A 584 -2.17 -7.53 -11.51
N GLU A 585 -3.12 -7.02 -12.29
CA GLU A 585 -4.33 -7.73 -12.68
C GLU A 585 -4.02 -8.97 -13.52
N ARG A 586 -3.15 -8.84 -14.53
CA ARG A 586 -2.73 -9.97 -15.37
C ARG A 586 -2.06 -11.07 -14.54
N TYR A 587 -1.24 -10.72 -13.56
CA TYR A 587 -0.60 -11.70 -12.66
C TYR A 587 -1.64 -12.51 -11.88
N PHE A 588 -2.52 -11.84 -11.13
CA PHE A 588 -3.52 -12.54 -10.31
C PHE A 588 -4.54 -13.32 -11.15
N ALA A 589 -4.86 -12.84 -12.36
CA ALA A 589 -5.73 -13.55 -13.30
C ALA A 589 -5.10 -14.87 -13.79
N LEU A 590 -3.82 -14.86 -14.19
CA LEU A 590 -3.09 -16.06 -14.60
C LEU A 590 -2.96 -17.07 -13.46
N GLU A 591 -2.63 -16.61 -12.25
CA GLU A 591 -2.55 -17.46 -11.06
C GLU A 591 -3.92 -18.05 -10.66
N CYS A 592 -5.01 -17.29 -10.79
CA CYS A 592 -6.38 -17.81 -10.60
C CYS A 592 -6.70 -18.94 -11.59
N LEU A 593 -6.35 -18.76 -12.87
CA LEU A 593 -6.53 -19.78 -13.91
C LEU A 593 -5.76 -21.06 -13.55
N ALA A 594 -4.48 -20.92 -13.15
CA ALA A 594 -3.62 -22.04 -12.76
C ALA A 594 -4.21 -22.83 -11.57
N VAL A 595 -4.68 -22.14 -10.54
CA VAL A 595 -5.30 -22.76 -9.36
C VAL A 595 -6.58 -23.52 -9.73
N CYS A 596 -7.45 -22.92 -10.55
CA CYS A 596 -8.71 -23.56 -10.94
C CYS A 596 -8.48 -24.79 -11.85
N GLN A 597 -7.42 -24.77 -12.66
CA GLN A 597 -7.00 -25.93 -13.45
C GLN A 597 -6.41 -27.04 -12.58
N ARG A 598 -5.52 -26.72 -11.63
CA ARG A 598 -4.98 -27.68 -10.64
C ARG A 598 -6.09 -28.43 -9.90
N ARG A 599 -7.20 -27.73 -9.61
CA ARG A 599 -8.36 -28.31 -8.91
C ARG A 599 -9.31 -29.10 -9.83
N GLY A 600 -9.01 -29.20 -11.13
CA GLY A 600 -9.84 -29.88 -12.12
C GLY A 600 -11.18 -29.20 -12.40
N VAL A 601 -11.27 -27.89 -12.12
CA VAL A 601 -12.50 -27.11 -12.31
C VAL A 601 -12.59 -26.52 -13.72
N LEU A 602 -11.45 -26.18 -14.31
CA LEU A 602 -11.34 -25.67 -15.68
C LEU A 602 -10.70 -26.71 -16.60
N SER A 603 -11.08 -26.68 -17.88
CA SER A 603 -10.47 -27.51 -18.92
C SER A 603 -9.01 -27.10 -19.17
N THR A 604 -8.15 -28.09 -19.43
CA THR A 604 -6.71 -27.94 -19.68
C THR A 604 -6.37 -27.54 -21.12
N ARG A 605 -7.32 -27.66 -22.07
CA ARG A 605 -7.05 -27.55 -23.52
C ARG A 605 -6.56 -26.19 -24.00
N THR A 606 -6.81 -25.11 -23.26
CA THR A 606 -6.45 -23.74 -23.65
C THR A 606 -5.09 -23.26 -23.12
N SER A 607 -4.44 -24.01 -22.21
CA SER A 607 -3.27 -23.50 -21.48
C SER A 607 -1.96 -23.50 -22.24
N SER A 608 -1.73 -24.47 -23.14
CA SER A 608 -0.50 -24.50 -23.95
C SER A 608 -0.47 -23.40 -25.01
N ALA A 609 -1.64 -23.04 -25.56
CA ALA A 609 -1.80 -21.89 -26.44
C ALA A 609 -1.59 -20.58 -25.67
N LEU A 610 -2.19 -20.49 -24.48
CA LEU A 610 -2.02 -19.31 -23.63
C LEU A 610 -0.58 -19.11 -23.17
N PHE A 611 0.12 -20.18 -22.75
CA PHE A 611 1.54 -20.10 -22.43
C PHE A 611 2.38 -19.59 -23.61
N ARG A 612 2.15 -20.11 -24.82
CA ARG A 612 2.84 -19.63 -26.03
C ARG A 612 2.56 -18.16 -26.29
N HIS A 613 1.30 -17.74 -26.16
CA HIS A 613 0.91 -16.34 -26.31
C HIS A 613 1.65 -15.45 -25.31
N GLU A 614 1.62 -15.80 -24.02
CA GLU A 614 2.29 -15.04 -22.96
C GLU A 614 3.82 -15.00 -23.14
N MET A 615 4.46 -16.11 -23.51
CA MET A 615 5.91 -16.14 -23.76
C MET A 615 6.31 -15.40 -25.03
N ALA A 616 5.49 -15.44 -26.09
CA ALA A 616 5.74 -14.70 -27.33
C ALA A 616 5.74 -13.19 -27.12
N ARG A 617 4.98 -12.70 -26.12
CA ARG A 617 4.98 -11.29 -25.69
C ARG A 617 6.29 -10.88 -25.00
N ARG A 618 7.17 -11.82 -24.64
CA ARG A 618 8.40 -11.60 -23.87
C ARG A 618 8.11 -10.80 -22.59
N PRO A 619 7.49 -11.43 -21.57
CA PRO A 619 7.04 -10.72 -20.38
C PRO A 619 8.20 -9.92 -19.77
N ARG A 620 8.06 -8.59 -19.75
CA ARG A 620 9.07 -7.68 -19.20
C ARG A 620 9.23 -7.83 -17.68
N HIS A 621 8.18 -8.34 -17.01
CA HIS A 621 8.10 -8.51 -15.56
C HIS A 621 8.11 -9.99 -15.16
N ALA A 622 8.87 -10.33 -14.11
CA ALA A 622 9.09 -11.72 -13.72
C ALA A 622 7.84 -12.39 -13.11
N LEU A 623 6.90 -11.62 -12.53
CA LEU A 623 5.62 -12.16 -12.02
C LEU A 623 4.79 -12.81 -13.13
N HIS A 624 4.69 -12.18 -14.29
CA HIS A 624 3.92 -12.72 -15.42
C HIS A 624 4.53 -14.00 -15.94
N HIS A 625 5.86 -14.02 -16.03
CA HIS A 625 6.59 -15.21 -16.41
C HIS A 625 6.32 -16.36 -15.43
N SER A 626 6.44 -16.09 -14.12
CA SER A 626 6.15 -17.06 -13.07
C SER A 626 4.72 -17.60 -13.16
N ALA A 627 3.72 -16.73 -13.30
CA ALA A 627 2.31 -17.13 -13.39
C ALA A 627 2.00 -17.95 -14.65
N ALA A 628 2.60 -17.62 -15.80
CA ALA A 628 2.47 -18.40 -17.02
C ALA A 628 3.08 -19.80 -16.85
N CYS A 629 4.26 -19.90 -16.23
CA CYS A 629 4.87 -21.19 -15.88
C CYS A 629 4.01 -21.99 -14.89
N SER A 630 3.47 -21.36 -13.84
CA SER A 630 2.52 -21.99 -12.92
C SER A 630 1.34 -22.61 -13.67
N LEU A 631 0.72 -21.85 -14.57
CA LEU A 631 -0.38 -22.30 -15.40
C LEU A 631 -0.02 -23.53 -16.24
N LEU A 632 1.10 -23.49 -16.97
CA LEU A 632 1.54 -24.61 -17.80
C LEU A 632 1.86 -25.85 -16.95
N SER A 633 2.59 -25.68 -15.86
CA SER A 633 2.94 -26.73 -14.90
C SER A 633 1.72 -27.52 -14.44
N GLU A 634 0.64 -26.83 -14.08
CA GLU A 634 -0.60 -27.47 -13.62
C GLU A 634 -1.32 -28.26 -14.71
N THR A 635 -1.21 -27.83 -15.96
CA THR A 635 -1.85 -28.55 -17.07
C THR A 635 -1.12 -29.83 -17.48
N VAL A 636 0.20 -29.83 -17.42
CA VAL A 636 1.03 -30.98 -17.83
C VAL A 636 0.85 -32.19 -16.90
N GLU A 637 0.56 -31.97 -15.62
CA GLU A 637 0.34 -33.06 -14.64
C GLU A 637 -0.93 -33.89 -14.93
N GLY A 638 -1.90 -33.32 -15.65
CA GLY A 638 -3.21 -33.93 -15.89
C GLY A 638 -3.50 -34.39 -17.31
N ASP A 639 -2.65 -34.09 -18.30
CA ASP A 639 -2.93 -34.32 -19.71
C ASP A 639 -1.66 -34.68 -20.51
N GLU A 640 -1.60 -35.94 -20.96
CA GLU A 640 -0.48 -36.47 -21.75
C GLU A 640 -0.25 -35.69 -23.05
N ALA A 641 -1.32 -35.27 -23.75
CA ALA A 641 -1.20 -34.54 -25.01
C ALA A 641 -0.60 -33.14 -24.79
N VAL A 642 -0.90 -32.52 -23.64
CA VAL A 642 -0.30 -31.24 -23.24
C VAL A 642 1.17 -31.44 -22.87
N ALA A 643 1.53 -32.52 -22.18
CA ALA A 643 2.92 -32.85 -21.87
C ALA A 643 3.77 -33.03 -23.14
N MET A 644 3.24 -33.71 -24.16
CA MET A 644 3.89 -33.86 -25.45
C MET A 644 4.08 -32.51 -26.16
N ALA A 645 3.05 -31.67 -26.21
CA ALA A 645 3.12 -30.36 -26.83
C ALA A 645 4.02 -29.37 -26.06
N ALA A 646 4.23 -29.59 -24.76
CA ALA A 646 5.07 -28.74 -23.92
C ALA A 646 6.57 -28.92 -24.16
N VAL A 647 6.98 -29.99 -24.85
CA VAL A 647 8.37 -30.20 -25.27
C VAL A 647 8.86 -29.04 -26.13
N ASP A 648 8.06 -28.63 -27.13
CA ASP A 648 8.37 -27.49 -28.01
C ASP A 648 8.43 -26.14 -27.27
N LEU A 649 8.01 -26.09 -26.01
CA LEU A 649 7.98 -24.89 -25.18
C LEU A 649 9.19 -24.79 -24.26
N VAL A 650 9.98 -25.86 -24.11
CA VAL A 650 11.21 -25.88 -23.31
C VAL A 650 12.18 -24.74 -23.70
N PRO A 651 12.41 -24.45 -24.99
CA PRO A 651 13.24 -23.32 -25.41
C PRO A 651 12.77 -21.93 -24.96
N LEU A 652 11.48 -21.78 -24.64
CA LEU A 652 10.89 -20.50 -24.25
C LEU A 652 11.05 -20.21 -22.75
N LEU A 653 11.47 -21.19 -21.96
CA LEU A 653 11.68 -21.02 -20.53
C LEU A 653 12.89 -20.14 -20.29
N PHE A 654 12.68 -19.04 -19.55
CA PHE A 654 13.77 -18.16 -19.17
C PHE A 654 14.25 -18.56 -17.77
N LEU A 655 15.43 -19.18 -17.72
CA LEU A 655 16.12 -19.48 -16.46
C LEU A 655 17.29 -18.48 -16.29
N PRO A 656 17.28 -17.63 -15.23
CA PRO A 656 18.27 -16.57 -15.06
C PRO A 656 19.69 -17.13 -14.85
N LYS A 657 20.66 -16.65 -15.63
CA LYS A 657 22.06 -17.14 -15.65
C LYS A 657 22.94 -16.62 -14.51
N HIS A 658 22.99 -15.29 -14.25
CA HIS A 658 23.84 -14.68 -13.20
C HIS A 658 23.35 -13.27 -12.78
N HIS A 659 23.73 -12.84 -11.56
CA HIS A 659 23.49 -11.53 -10.95
C HIS A 659 23.82 -10.35 -11.86
N SER A 660 22.84 -9.48 -12.16
CA SER A 660 23.10 -8.09 -12.59
C SER A 660 21.83 -7.27 -12.88
N SER A 661 20.70 -7.57 -12.24
CA SER A 661 19.57 -6.65 -12.24
C SER A 661 19.03 -6.54 -10.84
N ALA A 662 19.28 -5.39 -10.22
CA ALA A 662 18.64 -4.95 -8.98
C ALA A 662 17.09 -5.10 -9.03
N ARG A 663 16.50 -5.27 -10.23
CA ARG A 663 15.06 -5.48 -10.44
C ARG A 663 14.57 -6.92 -10.26
N VAL A 664 15.44 -7.93 -10.12
CA VAL A 664 15.00 -9.31 -9.83
C VAL A 664 14.74 -9.51 -8.34
N HIS A 665 15.35 -8.68 -7.49
CA HIS A 665 15.04 -8.64 -6.06
C HIS A 665 13.61 -8.14 -5.77
N ASP A 666 12.98 -7.42 -6.70
CA ASP A 666 11.60 -6.93 -6.56
C ASP A 666 10.53 -8.05 -6.62
N LEU A 667 10.94 -9.32 -6.81
CA LEU A 667 10.06 -10.38 -7.31
C LEU A 667 10.02 -11.66 -6.49
N LEU A 668 10.82 -11.76 -5.43
CA LEU A 668 10.69 -12.82 -4.42
C LEU A 668 9.54 -12.57 -3.43
N TYR A 669 8.87 -11.43 -3.52
CA TYR A 669 7.83 -11.02 -2.58
C TYR A 669 6.42 -11.52 -2.91
N CYS A 670 6.24 -12.53 -3.77
CA CYS A 670 4.94 -13.20 -3.87
C CYS A 670 4.76 -14.21 -2.75
N PHE A 671 4.49 -13.67 -1.56
CA PHE A 671 3.97 -14.36 -0.39
C PHE A 671 3.01 -15.50 -0.76
N GLY A 672 3.45 -16.74 -0.52
CA GLY A 672 2.60 -17.93 -0.58
C GLY A 672 3.41 -19.22 -0.55
N LEU A 673 3.21 -20.03 0.49
CA LEU A 673 3.85 -21.34 0.63
C LEU A 673 3.74 -22.19 -0.65
N ARG A 674 4.92 -22.61 -1.13
CA ARG A 674 5.29 -23.26 -2.41
C ARG A 674 5.46 -22.32 -3.61
N ALA A 675 6.70 -22.30 -4.11
CA ALA A 675 7.06 -22.06 -5.51
C ALA A 675 6.64 -20.72 -6.11
N SER A 676 7.21 -19.62 -5.65
CA SER A 676 6.92 -18.30 -6.17
C SER A 676 8.22 -17.62 -6.59
N GLY A 677 8.40 -17.49 -7.91
CA GLY A 677 9.62 -17.02 -8.54
C GLY A 677 9.75 -17.61 -9.94
N VAL A 678 10.40 -16.89 -10.84
CA VAL A 678 10.58 -17.36 -12.23
C VAL A 678 11.38 -18.65 -12.27
N ALA A 679 12.51 -18.71 -11.55
CA ALA A 679 13.34 -19.91 -11.52
C ALA A 679 12.57 -21.12 -10.96
N ASP A 680 11.88 -20.96 -9.83
CA ASP A 680 11.01 -21.99 -9.25
C ASP A 680 9.98 -22.51 -10.26
N SER A 681 9.24 -21.60 -10.89
CA SER A 681 8.14 -21.94 -11.79
C SER A 681 8.65 -22.65 -13.04
N CYS A 682 9.76 -22.19 -13.62
CA CYS A 682 10.42 -22.81 -14.77
C CYS A 682 10.91 -24.23 -14.45
N VAL A 683 11.58 -24.41 -13.32
CA VAL A 683 12.07 -25.74 -12.87
C VAL A 683 10.90 -26.70 -12.66
N ILE A 684 9.80 -26.25 -12.08
CA ILE A 684 8.62 -27.08 -11.83
C ILE A 684 7.95 -27.49 -13.14
N VAL A 685 7.80 -26.58 -14.10
CA VAL A 685 7.31 -26.90 -15.45
C VAL A 685 8.18 -27.99 -16.07
N LEU A 686 9.50 -27.79 -16.12
CA LEU A 686 10.44 -28.76 -16.70
C LEU A 686 10.33 -30.13 -16.04
N TYR A 687 10.36 -30.15 -14.71
CA TYR A 687 10.20 -31.38 -13.94
C TYR A 687 8.89 -32.10 -14.30
N ARG A 688 7.78 -31.38 -14.37
CA ARG A 688 6.48 -32.00 -14.66
C ARG A 688 6.35 -32.49 -16.10
N VAL A 689 6.92 -31.77 -17.07
CA VAL A 689 7.02 -32.23 -18.46
C VAL A 689 7.78 -33.54 -18.52
N VAL A 690 9.00 -33.58 -18.00
CA VAL A 690 9.84 -34.79 -18.01
C VAL A 690 9.19 -35.93 -17.24
N ALA A 691 8.66 -35.67 -16.04
CA ALA A 691 8.02 -36.70 -15.23
C ALA A 691 6.77 -37.30 -15.90
N SER A 692 5.98 -36.47 -16.60
CA SER A 692 4.81 -36.93 -17.36
C SER A 692 5.23 -37.78 -18.56
N LEU A 693 6.20 -37.33 -19.36
CA LEU A 693 6.71 -38.09 -20.51
C LEU A 693 7.29 -39.45 -20.10
N MET A 694 8.10 -39.47 -19.04
CA MET A 694 8.66 -40.71 -18.48
C MET A 694 7.58 -41.67 -18.01
N LYS A 695 6.55 -41.16 -17.30
CA LYS A 695 5.42 -41.97 -16.81
C LYS A 695 4.63 -42.63 -17.93
N HIS A 696 4.52 -41.96 -19.08
CA HIS A 696 3.77 -42.44 -20.26
C HIS A 696 4.65 -43.14 -21.31
N GLY A 697 5.95 -43.30 -21.06
CA GLY A 697 6.86 -44.06 -21.93
C GLY A 697 7.31 -43.34 -23.20
N HIS A 698 7.29 -42.00 -23.22
CA HIS A 698 7.67 -41.18 -24.38
C HIS A 698 9.18 -40.87 -24.42
N SER A 699 10.02 -41.92 -24.50
CA SER A 699 11.49 -41.78 -24.47
C SER A 699 12.04 -40.84 -25.55
N ASP A 700 11.48 -40.87 -26.77
CA ASP A 700 11.91 -39.99 -27.87
C ASP A 700 11.71 -38.50 -27.56
N LEU A 701 10.63 -38.17 -26.87
CA LEU A 701 10.36 -36.80 -26.45
C LEU A 701 11.25 -36.37 -25.28
N VAL A 702 11.62 -37.30 -24.38
CA VAL A 702 12.61 -37.02 -23.34
C VAL A 702 13.99 -36.76 -23.95
N HIS A 703 14.36 -37.47 -25.02
CA HIS A 703 15.57 -37.16 -25.79
C HIS A 703 15.52 -35.76 -26.41
N GLN A 704 14.37 -35.35 -26.96
CA GLN A 704 14.19 -33.99 -27.46
C GLN A 704 14.38 -32.95 -26.35
N VAL A 705 13.80 -33.17 -25.16
CA VAL A 705 14.01 -32.28 -24.01
C VAL A 705 15.51 -32.20 -23.65
N LEU A 706 16.23 -33.32 -23.62
CA LEU A 706 17.68 -33.31 -23.37
C LEU A 706 18.44 -32.47 -24.40
N ILE A 707 18.11 -32.60 -25.68
CA ILE A 707 18.71 -31.79 -26.76
C ILE A 707 18.39 -30.29 -26.55
N ASP A 708 17.16 -29.95 -26.17
CA ASP A 708 16.76 -28.56 -25.93
C ASP A 708 17.48 -27.97 -24.71
N LEU A 709 17.70 -28.77 -23.66
CA LEU A 709 18.47 -28.37 -22.48
C LEU A 709 19.93 -28.08 -22.83
N GLU A 710 20.56 -28.86 -23.72
CA GLU A 710 21.92 -28.60 -24.20
C GLU A 710 22.00 -27.35 -25.09
N THR A 711 21.13 -27.30 -26.11
CA THR A 711 21.17 -26.24 -27.13
C THR A 711 20.95 -24.84 -26.56
N HIS A 712 20.19 -24.73 -25.47
CA HIS A 712 19.89 -23.47 -24.80
C HIS A 712 20.71 -23.26 -23.51
N ASP A 713 21.67 -24.13 -23.22
CA ASP A 713 22.60 -23.99 -22.11
C ASP A 713 21.88 -23.89 -20.74
N HIS A 714 20.91 -24.77 -20.52
CA HIS A 714 20.16 -24.86 -19.25
C HIS A 714 20.95 -25.57 -18.16
N TRP A 715 21.87 -26.47 -18.52
CA TRP A 715 22.68 -27.21 -17.55
C TRP A 715 23.62 -26.32 -16.75
N THR A 716 24.22 -25.30 -17.37
CA THR A 716 25.02 -24.32 -16.64
C THR A 716 24.17 -23.54 -15.65
N VAL A 717 22.92 -23.23 -15.99
CA VAL A 717 21.96 -22.61 -15.07
C VAL A 717 21.62 -23.55 -13.91
N PHE A 718 21.37 -24.84 -14.17
CA PHE A 718 21.14 -25.81 -13.10
C PHE A 718 22.35 -25.91 -12.15
N CYS A 719 23.57 -25.92 -12.69
CA CYS A 719 24.78 -25.90 -11.88
C CYS A 719 24.88 -24.61 -11.06
N ALA A 720 24.63 -23.43 -11.64
CA ALA A 720 24.63 -22.16 -10.92
C ALA A 720 23.57 -22.15 -9.80
N LEU A 721 22.36 -22.64 -10.07
CA LEU A 721 21.28 -22.77 -9.08
C LEU A 721 21.64 -23.76 -7.96
N LEU A 722 22.46 -24.78 -8.21
CA LEU A 722 22.95 -25.69 -7.17
C LEU A 722 24.16 -25.12 -6.41
N GLU A 723 24.99 -24.30 -7.05
CA GLU A 723 26.18 -23.68 -6.45
C GLU A 723 25.84 -22.52 -5.51
N SER A 724 25.01 -21.59 -5.96
CA SER A 724 24.50 -20.45 -5.17
C SER A 724 23.18 -20.75 -4.46
N GLY A 725 22.63 -21.94 -4.68
CA GLY A 725 21.31 -22.26 -4.17
C GLY A 725 20.22 -21.40 -4.81
N GLY A 726 20.50 -20.88 -5.99
CA GLY A 726 19.71 -19.88 -6.66
C GLY A 726 19.83 -18.48 -6.07
N ASP A 727 20.71 -18.24 -5.08
CA ASP A 727 20.82 -16.97 -4.35
C ASP A 727 19.43 -16.46 -3.93
N ASP A 728 18.69 -17.36 -3.28
CA ASP A 728 17.28 -17.21 -2.86
C ASP A 728 16.24 -17.28 -3.98
N GLY A 729 16.68 -17.42 -5.23
CA GLY A 729 15.81 -17.59 -6.38
C GLY A 729 15.08 -18.94 -6.45
N LEU A 730 15.50 -19.94 -5.68
CA LEU A 730 14.77 -21.21 -5.54
C LEU A 730 14.24 -21.40 -4.13
N SER A 731 12.97 -21.78 -3.99
CA SER A 731 12.39 -22.25 -2.71
C SER A 731 12.81 -23.71 -2.42
N PRO A 732 12.57 -24.28 -1.22
CA PRO A 732 12.94 -25.68 -0.97
C PRO A 732 12.18 -26.64 -1.89
N TRP A 733 10.96 -26.26 -2.26
CA TRP A 733 10.17 -27.01 -3.23
C TRP A 733 10.77 -26.93 -4.63
N GLY A 734 11.21 -25.75 -5.06
CA GLY A 734 11.92 -25.56 -6.32
C GLY A 734 13.22 -26.37 -6.38
N LEU A 735 14.04 -26.33 -5.33
CA LEU A 735 15.22 -27.19 -5.21
C LEU A 735 14.85 -28.67 -5.31
N PHE A 736 13.81 -29.10 -4.60
CA PHE A 736 13.40 -30.50 -4.63
C PHE A 736 12.90 -30.92 -6.02
N CYS A 737 12.20 -30.05 -6.73
CA CYS A 737 11.82 -30.24 -8.12
C CYS A 737 13.04 -30.28 -9.05
N LEU A 738 14.06 -29.45 -8.82
CA LEU A 738 15.33 -29.48 -9.56
C LEU A 738 16.05 -30.82 -9.35
N LEU A 739 16.19 -31.26 -8.10
CA LEU A 739 16.81 -32.55 -7.79
C LEU A 739 16.03 -33.72 -8.40
N LYS A 740 14.69 -33.66 -8.39
CA LYS A 740 13.85 -34.67 -9.03
C LYS A 740 13.97 -34.67 -10.55
N LEU A 741 14.07 -33.49 -11.17
CA LEU A 741 14.33 -33.34 -12.60
C LEU A 741 15.69 -33.94 -12.96
N ILE A 742 16.75 -33.55 -12.25
CA ILE A 742 18.11 -34.10 -12.45
C ILE A 742 18.11 -35.62 -12.28
N ARG A 743 17.41 -36.14 -11.28
CA ARG A 743 17.26 -37.59 -11.08
C ARG A 743 16.59 -38.25 -12.27
N ALA A 744 15.44 -37.75 -12.71
CA ALA A 744 14.68 -38.34 -13.82
C ALA A 744 15.48 -38.31 -15.13
N LEU A 745 16.17 -37.20 -15.41
CA LEU A 745 17.05 -37.08 -16.57
C LEU A 745 18.25 -38.02 -16.46
N THR A 746 18.88 -38.12 -15.28
CA THR A 746 20.02 -39.03 -15.05
C THR A 746 19.60 -40.49 -15.25
N GLU A 747 18.44 -40.87 -14.72
CA GLU A 747 17.86 -42.22 -14.87
C GLU A 747 17.71 -42.57 -16.34
N HIS A 748 17.06 -41.69 -17.10
CA HIS A 748 16.89 -41.85 -18.55
C HIS A 748 18.24 -41.93 -19.29
N MET A 749 19.18 -41.02 -18.99
CA MET A 749 20.51 -41.01 -19.63
C MET A 749 21.36 -42.25 -19.28
N THR A 750 21.17 -42.84 -18.10
CA THR A 750 21.87 -44.09 -17.74
C THR A 750 21.26 -45.32 -18.38
N GLU A 751 19.96 -45.30 -18.68
CA GLU A 751 19.31 -46.37 -19.45
C GLU A 751 19.59 -46.24 -20.96
N THR A 752 19.85 -45.03 -21.44
CA THR A 752 20.10 -44.74 -22.86
C THR A 752 21.54 -44.29 -23.09
N ASP A 753 22.40 -45.16 -23.65
CA ASP A 753 23.81 -44.86 -23.96
C ASP A 753 24.02 -43.66 -24.93
N GLN A 754 22.95 -43.15 -25.55
CA GLN A 754 23.00 -42.07 -26.56
C GLN A 754 23.57 -40.73 -26.02
N PHE A 755 23.41 -40.46 -24.72
CA PHE A 755 23.81 -39.19 -24.09
C PHE A 755 25.02 -39.34 -23.16
N LEU A 756 25.70 -40.48 -23.20
CA LEU A 756 26.75 -40.82 -22.25
C LEU A 756 27.96 -39.85 -22.28
N PRO A 757 28.54 -39.48 -23.44
CA PRO A 757 29.68 -38.55 -23.47
C PRO A 757 29.39 -37.17 -22.86
N PRO A 758 28.32 -36.45 -23.25
CA PRO A 758 28.02 -35.16 -22.63
C PRO A 758 27.55 -35.32 -21.17
N HIS A 759 26.96 -36.47 -20.79
CA HIS A 759 26.65 -36.77 -19.40
C HIS A 759 27.90 -36.90 -18.52
N LEU A 760 28.95 -37.59 -18.99
CA LEU A 760 30.24 -37.71 -18.31
C LEU A 760 30.88 -36.36 -18.05
N GLU A 761 30.81 -35.44 -19.02
CA GLU A 761 31.32 -34.08 -18.87
C GLU A 761 30.54 -33.29 -17.81
N ARG A 762 29.20 -33.37 -17.82
CA ARG A 762 28.32 -32.72 -16.82
C ARG A 762 28.58 -33.21 -15.40
N GLN A 763 28.83 -34.50 -15.21
CA GLN A 763 29.06 -35.06 -13.88
C GLN A 763 30.24 -34.41 -13.15
N ARG A 764 31.26 -33.95 -13.89
CA ARG A 764 32.43 -33.27 -13.30
C ARG A 764 32.05 -32.04 -12.48
N THR A 765 31.00 -31.34 -12.88
CA THR A 765 30.49 -30.17 -12.15
C THR A 765 29.32 -30.55 -11.24
N LEU A 766 28.41 -31.40 -11.73
CA LEU A 766 27.16 -31.71 -11.03
C LEU A 766 27.37 -32.53 -9.75
N VAL A 767 28.22 -33.56 -9.77
CA VAL A 767 28.44 -34.43 -8.61
C VAL A 767 29.03 -33.67 -7.43
N PRO A 768 30.11 -32.87 -7.59
CA PRO A 768 30.62 -32.04 -6.50
C PRO A 768 29.58 -31.08 -5.92
N LEU A 769 28.76 -30.44 -6.77
CA LEU A 769 27.70 -29.55 -6.33
C LEU A 769 26.63 -30.27 -5.50
N LEU A 770 26.15 -31.43 -5.97
CA LEU A 770 25.19 -32.27 -5.24
C LEU A 770 25.74 -32.72 -3.89
N VAL A 771 27.01 -33.14 -3.83
CA VAL A 771 27.67 -33.51 -2.57
C VAL A 771 27.81 -32.30 -1.65
N SER A 772 28.08 -31.12 -2.19
CA SER A 772 28.23 -29.89 -1.42
C SER A 772 26.95 -29.48 -0.66
N LEU A 773 25.77 -29.88 -1.16
CA LEU A 773 24.48 -29.68 -0.48
C LEU A 773 24.32 -30.54 0.78
N LEU A 774 25.17 -31.57 0.97
CA LEU A 774 25.19 -32.42 2.17
C LEU A 774 26.04 -31.83 3.30
N ARG A 775 26.63 -30.64 3.13
CA ARG A 775 27.44 -29.99 4.16
C ARG A 775 26.61 -29.69 5.43
N PRO A 776 27.18 -29.82 6.64
CA PRO A 776 26.46 -29.61 7.90
C PRO A 776 25.76 -28.25 8.00
N ALA A 777 26.37 -27.18 7.48
CA ALA A 777 25.77 -25.85 7.46
C ALA A 777 24.43 -25.83 6.73
N HIS A 778 24.39 -26.38 5.50
CA HIS A 778 23.15 -26.43 4.71
C HIS A 778 22.07 -27.29 5.38
N ILE A 779 22.46 -28.46 5.92
CA ILE A 779 21.52 -29.33 6.66
C ILE A 779 20.93 -28.62 7.87
N GLN A 780 21.74 -27.89 8.65
CA GLN A 780 21.27 -27.11 9.80
C GLN A 780 20.30 -26.00 9.37
N HIS A 781 20.60 -25.28 8.29
CA HIS A 781 19.72 -24.24 7.78
C HIS A 781 18.36 -24.80 7.31
N LEU A 782 18.36 -25.89 6.54
CA LEU A 782 17.13 -26.53 6.08
C LEU A 782 16.31 -27.08 7.25
N LEU A 783 16.96 -27.66 8.27
CA LEU A 783 16.32 -28.19 9.47
C LEU A 783 15.62 -27.11 10.31
N VAL A 784 16.21 -25.92 10.37
CA VAL A 784 15.67 -24.79 11.13
C VAL A 784 14.54 -24.07 10.38
N TRP A 785 14.46 -24.25 9.05
CA TRP A 785 13.39 -23.69 8.24
C TRP A 785 12.01 -24.34 8.54
N PRO A 786 10.86 -23.62 8.44
CA PRO A 786 9.55 -24.18 8.80
C PRO A 786 9.08 -25.31 7.87
N ASP A 787 8.50 -26.37 8.43
CA ASP A 787 7.92 -27.49 7.66
C ASP A 787 6.87 -27.00 6.65
N VAL A 788 6.05 -26.01 7.04
CA VAL A 788 4.95 -25.49 6.22
C VAL A 788 5.43 -24.93 4.88
N VAL A 789 6.62 -24.31 4.84
CA VAL A 789 7.21 -23.73 3.61
C VAL A 789 8.14 -24.71 2.90
N GLY A 790 8.26 -25.96 3.36
CA GLY A 790 9.12 -26.99 2.78
C GLY A 790 10.49 -27.13 3.46
N GLY A 791 10.63 -26.64 4.70
CA GLY A 791 11.79 -26.86 5.56
C GLY A 791 11.66 -28.06 6.50
N GLY A 792 12.51 -28.10 7.52
CA GLY A 792 12.43 -29.04 8.63
C GLY A 792 12.97 -30.44 8.33
N LEU A 793 12.72 -31.38 9.24
CA LEU A 793 13.33 -32.71 9.22
C LEU A 793 12.95 -33.50 7.96
N GLN A 794 11.71 -33.36 7.49
CA GLN A 794 11.23 -34.07 6.30
C GLN A 794 11.89 -33.54 5.02
N ALA A 795 12.14 -32.23 4.94
CA ALA A 795 12.85 -31.64 3.83
C ALA A 795 14.31 -32.13 3.78
N VAL A 796 14.99 -32.18 4.93
CA VAL A 796 16.33 -32.76 5.05
C VAL A 796 16.33 -34.22 4.58
N LYS A 797 15.38 -35.04 5.06
CA LYS A 797 15.24 -36.43 4.61
C LYS A 797 15.03 -36.52 3.09
N ALA A 798 14.11 -35.74 2.54
CA ALA A 798 13.80 -35.75 1.12
C ALA A 798 14.98 -35.32 0.25
N MET A 799 15.72 -34.28 0.65
CA MET A 799 16.90 -33.78 -0.05
C MET A 799 18.04 -34.80 -0.03
N VAL A 800 18.39 -35.31 1.16
CA VAL A 800 19.45 -36.33 1.31
C VAL A 800 19.09 -37.57 0.49
N HIS A 801 17.85 -38.02 0.55
CA HIS A 801 17.37 -39.15 -0.25
C HIS A 801 17.51 -38.88 -1.76
N ALA A 802 17.09 -37.71 -2.23
CA ALA A 802 17.18 -37.34 -3.65
C ALA A 802 18.64 -37.31 -4.13
N ILE A 803 19.53 -36.66 -3.38
CA ILE A 803 20.96 -36.59 -3.70
C ILE A 803 21.57 -37.99 -3.74
N VAL A 804 21.36 -38.80 -2.70
CA VAL A 804 21.87 -40.18 -2.64
C VAL A 804 21.36 -41.00 -3.80
N LYS A 805 20.07 -40.87 -4.19
CA LYS A 805 19.54 -41.57 -5.37
C LYS A 805 20.25 -41.18 -6.67
N ILE A 806 20.54 -39.89 -6.86
CA ILE A 806 21.22 -39.42 -8.08
C ILE A 806 22.64 -39.99 -8.11
N VAL A 807 23.43 -39.79 -7.05
CA VAL A 807 24.85 -40.20 -7.04
C VAL A 807 25.05 -41.72 -6.92
N SER A 808 24.06 -42.46 -6.41
CA SER A 808 24.13 -43.92 -6.32
C SER A 808 23.73 -44.62 -7.61
N MET A 809 23.04 -43.94 -8.54
CA MET A 809 22.45 -44.54 -9.73
C MET A 809 23.45 -45.33 -10.59
N PRO A 810 24.68 -44.84 -10.86
CA PRO A 810 25.67 -45.59 -11.64
C PRO A 810 26.09 -46.94 -10.99
N PHE A 811 25.90 -47.08 -9.67
CA PHE A 811 26.28 -48.28 -8.92
C PHE A 811 25.12 -49.28 -8.75
N MET A 812 23.90 -48.88 -9.11
CA MET A 812 22.66 -49.61 -8.79
C MET A 812 22.05 -50.31 -9.99
N LEU A 813 22.31 -49.79 -11.20
CA LEU A 813 21.78 -50.31 -12.45
C LEU A 813 22.73 -51.37 -13.02
N ALA A 814 22.18 -52.43 -13.62
CA ALA A 814 22.96 -53.60 -14.05
C ALA A 814 23.77 -53.35 -15.33
N ASP A 815 23.32 -52.45 -16.20
CA ASP A 815 23.87 -52.21 -17.54
C ASP A 815 24.44 -50.79 -17.67
N VAL A 816 25.40 -50.43 -16.81
CA VAL A 816 26.04 -49.09 -16.80
C VAL A 816 27.48 -49.18 -17.28
N SER A 817 27.92 -48.20 -18.08
CA SER A 817 29.31 -48.07 -18.54
C SER A 817 30.31 -48.02 -17.37
N GLU A 818 31.36 -48.84 -17.45
CA GLU A 818 32.45 -48.86 -16.46
C GLU A 818 33.13 -47.50 -16.30
N GLU A 819 33.27 -46.72 -17.39
CA GLU A 819 33.83 -45.36 -17.35
C GLU A 819 32.96 -44.42 -16.50
N LEU A 820 31.64 -44.54 -16.58
CA LEU A 820 30.72 -43.72 -15.77
C LEU A 820 30.85 -44.05 -14.28
N VAL A 821 30.94 -45.34 -13.95
CA VAL A 821 31.15 -45.80 -12.58
C VAL A 821 32.47 -45.28 -12.04
N PHE A 822 33.56 -45.46 -12.78
CA PHE A 822 34.89 -45.02 -12.37
C PHE A 822 34.97 -43.49 -12.16
N ARG A 823 34.46 -42.70 -13.10
CA ARG A 823 34.42 -41.23 -12.98
C ARG A 823 33.57 -40.77 -11.81
N THR A 824 32.42 -41.41 -11.58
CA THR A 824 31.58 -41.09 -10.42
C THR A 824 32.32 -41.37 -9.11
N GLN A 825 33.07 -42.48 -9.02
CA GLN A 825 33.89 -42.79 -7.84
C GLN A 825 34.97 -41.75 -7.59
N GLU A 826 35.70 -41.33 -8.63
CA GLU A 826 36.74 -40.30 -8.54
C GLU A 826 36.16 -38.99 -7.95
N LEU A 827 35.05 -38.51 -8.53
CA LEU A 827 34.39 -37.27 -8.09
C LEU A 827 33.82 -37.35 -6.66
N LEU A 828 33.23 -38.49 -6.28
CA LEU A 828 32.70 -38.69 -4.92
C LEU A 828 33.82 -38.73 -3.87
N TYR A 829 34.98 -39.30 -4.23
CA TYR A 829 36.15 -39.35 -3.37
C TYR A 829 36.74 -37.95 -3.15
N GLU A 830 36.96 -37.20 -4.22
CA GLU A 830 37.49 -35.82 -4.18
C GLU A 830 36.57 -34.87 -3.41
N SER A 831 35.25 -35.09 -3.49
CA SER A 831 34.25 -34.26 -2.79
C SER A 831 34.11 -34.60 -1.30
N GLY A 832 34.84 -35.58 -0.77
CA GLY A 832 34.76 -35.99 0.64
C GLY A 832 33.41 -36.55 1.05
N CYS A 833 32.69 -37.19 0.11
CA CYS A 833 31.29 -37.60 0.29
C CYS A 833 31.07 -38.50 1.53
N VAL A 834 31.98 -39.44 1.80
CA VAL A 834 31.88 -40.37 2.92
C VAL A 834 31.80 -39.65 4.27
N GLY A 835 32.66 -38.65 4.49
CA GLY A 835 32.66 -37.88 5.74
C GLY A 835 31.37 -37.10 5.96
N LEU A 836 30.81 -36.52 4.89
CA LEU A 836 29.53 -35.80 4.94
C LEU A 836 28.36 -36.74 5.26
N LEU A 837 28.29 -37.89 4.60
CA LEU A 837 27.24 -38.89 4.83
C LEU A 837 27.30 -39.45 6.27
N LEU A 838 28.50 -39.69 6.81
CA LEU A 838 28.70 -40.11 8.20
C LEU A 838 28.28 -39.00 9.19
N GLY A 839 28.62 -37.74 8.89
CA GLY A 839 28.15 -36.59 9.66
C GLY A 839 26.63 -36.52 9.74
N ILE A 840 25.93 -36.80 8.64
CA ILE A 840 24.46 -36.85 8.61
C ILE A 840 23.92 -38.03 9.43
N LEU A 841 24.51 -39.23 9.29
CA LEU A 841 24.13 -40.42 10.09
C LEU A 841 24.32 -40.24 11.60
N SER A 842 25.27 -39.39 12.02
CA SER A 842 25.49 -39.11 13.43
C SER A 842 24.30 -38.40 14.10
N GLN A 843 23.42 -37.79 13.31
CA GLN A 843 22.22 -37.12 13.82
C GLN A 843 21.09 -38.15 14.02
N HIS A 844 20.81 -38.49 15.28
CA HIS A 844 19.87 -39.55 15.71
C HIS A 844 18.41 -39.44 15.19
N ALA A 845 18.02 -38.35 14.51
CA ALA A 845 16.66 -38.13 14.01
C ALA A 845 16.40 -38.61 12.56
N LEU A 846 17.43 -39.08 11.86
CA LEU A 846 17.39 -39.43 10.44
C LEU A 846 17.51 -40.95 10.22
N GLU A 847 16.40 -41.69 10.33
CA GLU A 847 16.32 -43.08 9.84
C GLU A 847 16.47 -43.12 8.31
N MET A 848 17.63 -43.51 7.80
CA MET A 848 17.94 -43.47 6.35
C MET A 848 18.62 -44.76 5.88
N GLU A 849 17.87 -45.86 5.82
CA GLU A 849 18.33 -47.17 5.31
C GLU A 849 19.03 -47.08 3.95
N LEU A 850 18.53 -46.24 3.04
CA LEU A 850 19.12 -46.00 1.73
C LEU A 850 20.56 -45.48 1.81
N LEU A 851 20.83 -44.58 2.76
CA LEU A 851 22.13 -43.95 2.93
C LEU A 851 23.14 -44.94 3.52
N VAL A 852 22.71 -45.80 4.44
CA VAL A 852 23.53 -46.92 4.95
C VAL A 852 23.85 -47.92 3.84
N LYS A 853 22.86 -48.30 3.02
CA LYS A 853 23.05 -49.16 1.85
C LYS A 853 24.04 -48.56 0.84
N PHE A 854 23.92 -47.27 0.57
CA PHE A 854 24.83 -46.57 -0.34
C PHE A 854 26.25 -46.50 0.23
N LEU A 855 26.42 -46.11 1.50
CA LEU A 855 27.74 -46.09 2.16
C LEU A 855 28.41 -47.46 2.17
N SER A 856 27.65 -48.52 2.48
CA SER A 856 28.15 -49.89 2.44
C SER A 856 28.69 -50.23 1.06
N ARG A 857 27.92 -49.97 -0.01
CA ARG A 857 28.36 -50.19 -1.39
C ARG A 857 29.59 -49.36 -1.75
N LEU A 858 29.61 -48.08 -1.41
CA LEU A 858 30.70 -47.16 -1.73
C LEU A 858 32.02 -47.62 -1.08
N VAL A 859 31.97 -47.97 0.22
CA VAL A 859 33.12 -48.50 0.97
C VAL A 859 33.59 -49.85 0.42
N THR A 860 32.68 -50.73 -0.01
CA THR A 860 33.06 -52.00 -0.64
C THR A 860 33.57 -51.85 -2.08
N SER A 861 33.26 -50.73 -2.74
CA SER A 861 33.59 -50.52 -4.16
C SER A 861 35.05 -50.11 -4.38
N SER A 862 35.71 -49.48 -3.40
CA SER A 862 37.11 -49.06 -3.50
C SER A 862 37.79 -48.96 -2.13
N PRO A 863 39.06 -49.42 -1.99
CA PRO A 863 39.84 -49.27 -0.77
C PRO A 863 39.98 -47.82 -0.30
N HIS A 864 39.98 -46.85 -1.22
CA HIS A 864 40.10 -45.43 -0.90
C HIS A 864 38.92 -44.92 -0.07
N PHE A 865 37.70 -45.36 -0.38
CA PHE A 865 36.52 -45.03 0.43
C PHE A 865 36.54 -45.71 1.80
N ALA A 866 37.09 -46.92 1.90
CA ALA A 866 37.27 -47.59 3.18
C ALA A 866 38.23 -46.81 4.10
N VAL A 867 39.30 -46.23 3.56
CA VAL A 867 40.22 -45.36 4.31
C VAL A 867 39.49 -44.09 4.77
N GLN A 868 38.80 -43.37 3.88
CA GLN A 868 38.00 -42.20 4.27
C GLN A 868 36.96 -42.52 5.36
N PHE A 869 36.33 -43.69 5.29
CA PHE A 869 35.37 -44.13 6.28
C PHE A 869 36.00 -44.34 7.66
N VAL A 870 37.21 -44.91 7.71
CA VAL A 870 37.96 -45.11 8.96
C VAL A 870 38.43 -43.77 9.51
N ASP A 871 38.99 -42.90 8.67
CA ASP A 871 39.49 -41.57 9.05
C ASP A 871 38.38 -40.68 9.61
N ALA A 872 37.17 -40.79 9.06
CA ALA A 872 35.98 -40.08 9.54
C ALA A 872 35.29 -40.76 10.75
N HIS A 873 35.97 -41.68 11.44
CA HIS A 873 35.47 -42.43 12.62
C HIS A 873 34.19 -43.25 12.37
N GLY A 874 33.95 -43.70 11.13
CA GLY A 874 32.73 -44.42 10.75
C GLY A 874 32.47 -45.68 11.57
N LEU A 875 33.51 -46.45 11.93
CA LEU A 875 33.38 -47.64 12.78
C LEU A 875 32.84 -47.34 14.18
N ALA A 876 33.22 -46.21 14.77
CA ALA A 876 32.72 -45.80 16.08
C ALA A 876 31.24 -45.40 16.00
N LEU A 877 30.86 -44.71 14.92
CA LEU A 877 29.49 -44.29 14.67
C LEU A 877 28.54 -45.48 14.43
N VAL A 878 28.95 -46.45 13.62
CA VAL A 878 28.13 -47.64 13.34
C VAL A 878 27.90 -48.46 14.62
N LYS A 879 28.92 -48.53 15.50
CA LYS A 879 28.79 -49.15 16.83
C LYS A 879 27.84 -48.39 17.76
N SER A 880 27.94 -47.05 17.81
CA SER A 880 27.08 -46.23 18.68
C SER A 880 25.62 -46.23 18.23
N GLN A 881 25.36 -46.33 16.92
CA GLN A 881 24.01 -46.44 16.34
C GLN A 881 23.44 -47.88 16.32
N ARG A 882 24.13 -48.86 16.91
CA ARG A 882 23.74 -50.29 16.95
C ARG A 882 23.48 -50.94 15.58
N LEU A 883 24.06 -50.39 14.51
CA LEU A 883 23.90 -50.91 13.15
C LEU A 883 24.68 -52.23 12.88
N LEU A 884 25.49 -52.67 13.85
CA LEU A 884 26.26 -53.92 13.82
C LEU A 884 25.69 -54.99 14.78
N GLU A 885 24.52 -54.77 15.39
CA GLU A 885 23.90 -55.84 16.18
C GLU A 885 23.50 -56.99 15.23
N PRO A 886 23.88 -58.25 15.54
CA PRO A 886 23.49 -59.38 14.73
C PRO A 886 21.96 -59.45 14.68
N ALA A 887 21.39 -59.64 13.49
CA ALA A 887 19.96 -59.88 13.32
C ALA A 887 19.55 -60.98 14.31
N THR A 888 18.70 -60.63 15.27
CA THR A 888 18.05 -61.64 16.12
C THR A 888 17.14 -62.44 15.19
N THR A 889 17.57 -63.67 14.91
CA THR A 889 16.88 -64.68 14.11
C THR A 889 15.47 -64.95 14.59
#